data_AF-A0A1X7TC82-F1
#
_entry.id   AF-A0A1X7TC82-F1
#
_cell.length_a   1.000
_cell.length_b   1.000
_cell.length_c   1.000
_cell.angle_alpha   90.00
_cell.angle_beta   90.00
_cell.angle_gamma   90.00
#
_symmetry.space_group_name_H-M   'P 1'
#
loop_
_entity.id
_entity.type
_entity.pdbx_description
1 polymer ?
#
loop_
_entity_poly.entity_id
_entity_poly.type
_entity_poly.pdbx_seq_one_letter_code
_entity_poly.pdbx_strand_id
1 'polypeptide(L)'
;MEVYDRVAKVVAPKKESLAIAEQELSVQMEKLNTKRAELKAVLDKLQSLNDEFDAMTAKKEQLEENIDICSKKLDRAEKLIDGLGGEKDRWSEAARELGQLYDNVTGDVLLSSGIVAYLGAFTVDFRLECVREWHRLCLNKGILCSDPFSLSKTLGQPVTIRNWQIAGLPVDSFSIDNGIILSNSRRWPLLIDPQGQANKWIKNLERPNKLAVIKLSDANYARTLENSIQFGTPVLLENVGEELDPLLEPLLLRQVFKQGGVEYIRLGENVIEYSQDFRFYITTRFRNPHYLPEVSVKVCLVNFMITPTGLEDQLLGILAAREKPELEEKKNELIIESAANKKQLKEIEDKILEVLSAEGNILEDETAIKILSSSKTLSEEIQAKQEVASATEKEIDETRNGYKPVAFHSSILFFCISDLANIEPMYQYSLTWFINLYTQSIANSVKSTDLQERIANLNDHFTLSIYNNVCRSLFEKDKLLFSILLCIGLLKGRGEVEDESWRFLLTGGVALENPHPNPFPSWLSDKSWGEIVRASNLPELKGLMNDFSPEWKTLYDSPTPHETKFPNPWEMKVKGLHRMIVLRCIRPDKIVPAVQNFITDKMGQQYIEPPTFDLAGSFSDSHCCAPLIFVLSPGADPMAGLLKFAEDKGFGGSRCQTISLGQGQGPIAAKMIDQAIAEGTWVVLQNCHLATSWMPKLEKICEEVIIPENTHKEFRLWLTSYPSEDFPVSILQNGVKMTNEPPKGMRANLLRSYLNDPISDKTFFENCNKVCTCICV
;
A
#
# COMPACT_ATOMS: atom_id res chain seq x y z
N MET A 1 -58.86 123.23 75.01
CA MET A 1 -57.43 123.03 75.36
C MET A 1 -57.21 122.14 76.59
N GLU A 2 -58.23 121.82 77.42
CA GLU A 2 -58.08 120.86 78.55
C GLU A 2 -57.97 119.37 78.15
N VAL A 3 -58.48 118.98 76.97
CA VAL A 3 -58.52 117.57 76.54
C VAL A 3 -57.16 117.07 76.03
N TYR A 4 -56.29 117.96 75.54
CA TYR A 4 -54.97 117.59 74.98
C TYR A 4 -53.93 117.31 76.07
N ASP A 5 -53.97 118.05 77.18
CA ASP A 5 -52.99 117.92 78.28
C ASP A 5 -53.18 116.61 79.09
N ARG A 6 -54.42 116.13 79.20
CA ARG A 6 -54.74 114.86 79.88
C ARG A 6 -54.26 113.62 79.13
N VAL A 7 -54.27 113.65 77.79
CA VAL A 7 -53.83 112.52 76.95
C VAL A 7 -52.30 112.46 76.85
N ALA A 8 -51.63 113.62 76.80
CA ALA A 8 -50.16 113.69 76.74
C ALA A 8 -49.47 113.02 77.96
N LYS A 9 -50.04 113.17 79.17
CA LYS A 9 -49.49 112.56 80.40
C LYS A 9 -49.57 111.03 80.45
N VAL A 10 -50.44 110.40 79.66
CA VAL A 10 -50.59 108.93 79.63
C VAL A 10 -49.78 108.28 78.50
N VAL A 11 -49.61 108.98 77.37
CA VAL A 11 -48.98 108.43 76.17
C VAL A 11 -47.45 108.61 76.17
N ALA A 12 -46.92 109.67 76.77
CA ALA A 12 -45.48 109.92 76.84
C ALA A 12 -44.66 108.76 77.44
N PRO A 13 -44.99 108.20 78.64
CA PRO A 13 -44.20 107.12 79.22
C PRO A 13 -44.30 105.80 78.44
N LYS A 14 -45.42 105.55 77.73
CA LYS A 14 -45.58 104.36 76.89
C LYS A 14 -44.76 104.44 75.60
N LYS A 15 -44.61 105.63 75.01
CA LYS A 15 -43.72 105.84 73.86
C LYS A 15 -42.26 105.68 74.24
N GLU A 16 -41.87 106.13 75.43
CA GLU A 16 -40.50 106.00 75.93
C GLU A 16 -40.15 104.53 76.24
N SER A 17 -41.06 103.78 76.87
CA SER A 17 -40.88 102.34 77.11
C SER A 17 -40.81 101.51 75.82
N LEU A 18 -41.56 101.88 74.77
CA LEU A 18 -41.50 101.21 73.47
C LEU A 18 -40.13 101.45 72.81
N ALA A 19 -39.65 102.71 72.84
CA ALA A 19 -38.37 103.08 72.25
C ALA A 19 -37.19 102.34 72.90
N ILE A 20 -37.20 102.17 74.23
CA ILE A 20 -36.17 101.41 74.95
C ILE A 20 -36.18 99.92 74.54
N ALA A 21 -37.36 99.30 74.47
CA ALA A 21 -37.50 97.90 74.07
C ALA A 21 -37.14 97.67 72.59
N GLU A 22 -37.49 98.59 71.69
CA GLU A 22 -37.10 98.56 70.28
C GLU A 22 -35.58 98.72 70.10
N GLN A 23 -34.94 99.54 70.94
CA GLN A 23 -33.49 99.72 70.92
C GLN A 23 -32.74 98.47 71.43
N GLU A 24 -33.23 97.83 72.50
CA GLU A 24 -32.67 96.56 72.98
C GLU A 24 -32.87 95.42 71.97
N LEU A 25 -34.05 95.33 71.34
CA LEU A 25 -34.33 94.35 70.30
C LEU A 25 -33.39 94.52 69.10
N SER A 26 -33.14 95.78 68.69
CA SER A 26 -32.20 96.11 67.60
C SER A 26 -30.79 95.61 67.90
N VAL A 27 -30.27 95.89 69.11
CA VAL A 27 -28.92 95.48 69.51
C VAL A 27 -28.79 93.95 69.59
N GLN A 28 -29.82 93.24 70.08
CA GLN A 28 -29.80 91.78 70.14
C GLN A 28 -29.97 91.13 68.76
N MET A 29 -30.78 91.70 67.87
CA MET A 29 -30.89 91.25 66.48
C MET A 29 -29.58 91.44 65.72
N GLU A 30 -28.86 92.53 65.95
CA GLU A 30 -27.57 92.79 65.32
C GLU A 30 -26.50 91.78 65.76
N LYS A 31 -26.46 91.46 67.07
CA LYS A 31 -25.60 90.38 67.63
C LYS A 31 -25.97 88.99 67.11
N LEU A 32 -27.27 88.70 67.00
CA LEU A 32 -27.75 87.43 66.45
C LEU A 32 -27.36 87.30 64.97
N ASN A 33 -27.48 88.37 64.20
CA ASN A 33 -27.14 88.39 62.78
C ASN A 33 -25.63 88.25 62.55
N THR A 34 -24.79 88.89 63.37
CA THR A 34 -23.33 88.69 63.31
C THR A 34 -22.93 87.26 63.64
N LYS A 35 -23.49 86.66 64.71
CA LYS A 35 -23.22 85.26 65.06
C LYS A 35 -23.77 84.26 64.03
N ARG A 36 -24.92 84.54 63.42
CA ARG A 36 -25.46 83.75 62.28
C ARG A 36 -24.57 83.86 61.05
N ALA A 37 -24.01 85.03 60.76
CA ALA A 37 -23.08 85.22 59.64
C ALA A 37 -21.76 84.48 59.87
N GLU A 38 -21.19 84.53 61.08
CA GLU A 38 -19.99 83.77 61.46
C GLU A 38 -20.23 82.25 61.37
N LEU A 39 -21.36 81.77 61.90
CA LEU A 39 -21.72 80.34 61.83
C LEU A 39 -21.89 79.89 60.38
N LYS A 40 -22.53 80.71 59.53
CA LYS A 40 -22.68 80.42 58.11
C LYS A 40 -21.33 80.36 57.40
N ALA A 41 -20.42 81.30 57.67
CA ALA A 41 -19.08 81.28 57.07
C ALA A 41 -18.26 80.05 57.44
N VAL A 42 -18.37 79.57 58.70
CA VAL A 42 -17.71 78.34 59.14
C VAL A 42 -18.36 77.11 58.53
N LEU A 43 -19.70 77.06 58.46
CA LEU A 43 -20.43 75.95 57.82
C LEU A 43 -20.13 75.86 56.32
N ASP A 44 -20.11 76.99 55.60
CA ASP A 44 -19.78 77.04 54.18
C ASP A 44 -18.33 76.57 53.92
N LYS A 45 -17.39 76.93 54.80
CA LYS A 45 -15.99 76.48 54.72
C LYS A 45 -15.82 75.01 55.07
N LEU A 46 -16.57 74.52 56.06
CA LEU A 46 -16.56 73.10 56.44
C LEU A 46 -17.17 72.25 55.32
N GLN A 47 -18.25 72.73 54.69
CA GLN A 47 -18.84 72.09 53.52
C GLN A 47 -17.84 72.06 52.35
N SER A 48 -17.15 73.16 52.05
CA SER A 48 -16.17 73.17 50.95
C SER A 48 -14.99 72.21 51.20
N LEU A 49 -14.48 72.14 52.44
CA LEU A 49 -13.44 71.18 52.80
C LEU A 49 -13.93 69.74 52.73
N ASN A 50 -15.19 69.48 53.09
CA ASN A 50 -15.77 68.15 53.00
C ASN A 50 -15.98 67.72 51.54
N ASP A 51 -16.48 68.63 50.69
CA ASP A 51 -16.62 68.40 49.25
C ASP A 51 -15.24 68.15 48.58
N GLU A 52 -14.19 68.88 49.00
CA GLU A 52 -12.82 68.70 48.50
C GLU A 52 -12.18 67.39 49.01
N PHE A 53 -12.44 67.02 50.27
CA PHE A 53 -12.02 65.75 50.84
C PHE A 53 -12.68 64.56 50.13
N ASP A 54 -13.99 64.63 49.88
CA ASP A 54 -14.74 63.60 49.16
C ASP A 54 -14.22 63.48 47.70
N ALA A 55 -13.97 64.62 47.04
CA ALA A 55 -13.39 64.63 45.70
C ALA A 55 -11.97 64.03 45.64
N MET A 56 -11.10 64.34 46.60
CA MET A 56 -9.74 63.81 46.66
C MET A 56 -9.71 62.33 47.07
N THR A 57 -10.64 61.89 47.91
CA THR A 57 -10.80 60.49 48.29
C THR A 57 -11.29 59.67 47.11
N ALA A 58 -12.32 60.14 46.39
CA ALA A 58 -12.77 59.52 45.14
C ALA A 58 -11.65 59.44 44.10
N LYS A 59 -10.85 60.51 43.96
CA LYS A 59 -9.71 60.52 43.03
C LYS A 59 -8.60 59.55 43.44
N LYS A 60 -8.35 59.40 44.74
CA LYS A 60 -7.39 58.42 45.27
C LYS A 60 -7.87 56.99 44.97
N GLU A 61 -9.12 56.65 45.28
CA GLU A 61 -9.69 55.34 44.98
C GLU A 61 -9.62 55.03 43.48
N GLN A 62 -9.95 56.02 42.64
CA GLN A 62 -9.86 55.88 41.18
C GLN A 62 -8.42 55.64 40.69
N LEU A 63 -7.43 56.28 41.32
CA LEU A 63 -6.01 56.07 40.99
C LEU A 63 -5.51 54.70 41.47
N GLU A 64 -5.91 54.25 42.66
CA GLU A 64 -5.58 52.92 43.17
C GLU A 64 -6.19 51.82 42.30
N GLU A 65 -7.45 51.98 41.88
CA GLU A 65 -8.12 51.07 40.94
C GLU A 65 -7.41 51.07 39.57
N ASN A 66 -7.04 52.25 39.06
CA ASN A 66 -6.29 52.35 37.80
C ASN A 66 -4.91 51.68 37.88
N ILE A 67 -4.19 51.82 39.00
CA ILE A 67 -2.89 51.16 39.20
C ILE A 67 -3.05 49.64 39.25
N ASP A 68 -4.05 49.13 39.97
CA ASP A 68 -4.32 47.70 40.04
C ASP A 68 -4.69 47.12 38.65
N ILE A 69 -5.57 47.81 37.91
CA ILE A 69 -5.92 47.44 36.54
C ILE A 69 -4.67 47.46 35.63
N CYS A 70 -3.83 48.49 35.72
CA CYS A 70 -2.64 48.60 34.89
C CYS A 70 -1.60 47.51 35.22
N SER A 71 -1.38 47.23 36.51
CA SER A 71 -0.49 46.16 36.96
C SER A 71 -0.95 44.79 36.47
N LYS A 72 -2.26 44.50 36.55
CA LYS A 72 -2.83 43.27 36.01
C LYS A 72 -2.69 43.18 34.49
N LYS A 73 -2.90 44.29 33.77
CA LYS A 73 -2.68 44.35 32.31
C LYS A 73 -1.21 44.10 31.95
N LEU A 74 -0.26 44.57 32.74
CA LEU A 74 1.17 44.42 32.50
C LEU A 74 1.62 42.96 32.70
N ASP A 75 1.24 42.33 33.81
CA ASP A 75 1.52 40.90 34.06
C ASP A 75 0.87 39.99 32.99
N ARG A 76 -0.35 40.35 32.56
CA ARG A 76 -1.03 39.68 31.46
C ARG A 76 -0.29 39.85 30.13
N ALA A 77 0.21 41.04 29.82
CA ALA A 77 0.95 41.32 28.59
C ALA A 77 2.30 40.59 28.55
N GLU A 78 3.03 40.52 29.66
CA GLU A 78 4.30 39.81 29.76
C GLU A 78 4.12 38.32 29.47
N LYS A 79 3.14 37.67 30.12
CA LYS A 79 2.79 36.26 29.85
C LYS A 79 2.38 36.01 28.40
N LEU A 80 1.72 36.98 27.77
CA LEU A 80 1.29 36.88 26.38
C LEU A 80 2.45 37.00 25.40
N ILE A 81 3.37 37.94 25.64
CA ILE A 81 4.56 38.15 24.80
C ILE A 81 5.50 36.95 24.91
N ASP A 82 5.76 36.46 26.12
CA ASP A 82 6.57 35.26 26.33
C ASP A 82 5.90 34.00 25.77
N GLY A 83 4.56 33.94 25.86
CA GLY A 83 3.75 32.88 25.28
C GLY A 83 3.85 32.82 23.75
N LEU A 84 3.72 33.97 23.08
CA LEU A 84 3.67 34.07 21.61
C LEU A 84 5.03 34.29 20.94
N GLY A 85 6.10 34.57 21.70
CA GLY A 85 7.42 34.87 21.14
C GLY A 85 7.97 33.73 20.25
N GLY A 86 7.98 32.49 20.78
CA GLY A 86 8.42 31.32 20.01
C GLY A 86 7.47 30.99 18.85
N GLU A 87 6.18 31.25 19.03
CA GLU A 87 5.16 31.01 18.02
C GLU A 87 5.29 31.99 16.84
N LYS A 88 5.65 33.24 17.12
CA LYS A 88 5.97 34.25 16.10
C LYS A 88 7.15 33.83 15.24
N ASP A 89 8.23 33.33 15.84
CA ASP A 89 9.41 32.90 15.08
C ASP A 89 9.06 31.72 14.17
N ARG A 90 8.32 30.75 14.72
CA ARG A 90 7.81 29.58 14.00
C ARG A 90 6.91 29.96 12.82
N TRP A 91 5.94 30.86 13.04
CA TRP A 91 5.09 31.37 11.97
C TRP A 91 5.85 32.21 10.95
N SER A 92 6.88 32.94 11.38
CA SER A 92 7.73 33.73 10.47
C SER A 92 8.56 32.82 9.57
N GLU A 93 9.04 31.69 10.09
CA GLU A 93 9.70 30.65 9.31
C GLU A 93 8.73 29.95 8.36
N ALA A 94 7.57 29.51 8.88
CA ALA A 94 6.53 28.90 8.05
C ALA A 94 6.07 29.84 6.92
N ALA A 95 5.92 31.15 7.20
CA ALA A 95 5.58 32.14 6.19
C ALA A 95 6.67 32.29 5.12
N ARG A 96 7.96 32.18 5.51
CA ARG A 96 9.09 32.20 4.58
C ARG A 96 9.08 30.98 3.66
N GLU A 97 8.87 29.79 4.22
CA GLU A 97 8.76 28.54 3.47
C GLU A 97 7.55 28.54 2.54
N LEU A 98 6.39 28.99 3.03
CA LEU A 98 5.19 29.17 2.22
C LEU A 98 5.40 30.19 1.09
N GLY A 99 6.19 31.24 1.32
CA GLY A 99 6.59 32.19 0.28
C GLY A 99 7.37 31.52 -0.84
N GLN A 100 8.37 30.69 -0.52
CA GLN A 100 9.11 29.91 -1.52
C GLN A 100 8.20 28.91 -2.26
N LEU A 101 7.29 28.27 -1.53
CA LEU A 101 6.33 27.34 -2.12
C LEU A 101 5.36 28.06 -3.06
N TYR A 102 4.93 29.27 -2.71
CA TYR A 102 4.03 30.09 -3.52
C TYR A 102 4.61 30.39 -4.90
N ASP A 103 5.91 30.67 -4.98
CA ASP A 103 6.58 30.93 -6.26
C ASP A 103 6.62 29.66 -7.15
N ASN A 104 6.79 28.48 -6.53
CA ASN A 104 6.89 27.19 -7.23
C ASN A 104 5.54 26.50 -7.47
N VAL A 105 4.46 26.94 -6.81
CA VAL A 105 3.16 26.24 -6.78
C VAL A 105 2.57 26.06 -8.17
N THR A 106 2.80 27.02 -9.07
CA THR A 106 2.24 26.99 -10.43
C THR A 106 2.77 25.80 -11.21
N GLY A 107 4.09 25.56 -11.16
CA GLY A 107 4.71 24.41 -11.78
C GLY A 107 4.38 23.10 -11.08
N ASP A 108 4.40 23.09 -9.75
CA ASP A 108 4.14 21.89 -8.96
C ASP A 108 2.69 21.39 -9.13
N VAL A 109 1.71 22.30 -9.15
CA VAL A 109 0.30 21.96 -9.41
C VAL A 109 0.09 21.51 -10.85
N LEU A 110 0.81 22.09 -11.82
CA LEU A 110 0.75 21.66 -13.22
C LEU A 110 1.23 20.21 -13.38
N LEU A 111 2.40 19.90 -12.82
CA LEU A 111 2.94 18.53 -12.81
C LEU A 111 2.02 17.56 -12.08
N SER A 112 1.54 17.95 -10.88
CA SER A 112 0.61 17.14 -10.08
C SER A 112 -0.70 16.85 -10.82
N SER A 113 -1.27 17.86 -11.49
CA SER A 113 -2.48 17.72 -12.29
C SER A 113 -2.26 16.78 -13.48
N GLY A 114 -1.10 16.85 -14.14
CA GLY A 114 -0.70 15.92 -15.19
C GLY A 114 -0.63 14.48 -14.70
N ILE A 115 -0.06 14.26 -13.51
CA ILE A 115 0.04 12.93 -12.90
C ILE A 115 -1.35 12.35 -12.62
N VAL A 116 -2.21 13.12 -11.93
CA VAL A 116 -3.58 12.68 -11.59
C VAL A 116 -4.43 12.43 -12.82
N ALA A 117 -4.26 13.22 -13.89
CA ALA A 117 -5.06 13.09 -15.10
C ALA A 117 -4.64 11.91 -16.00
N TYR A 118 -3.33 11.71 -16.18
CA TYR A 118 -2.79 10.84 -17.24
C TYR A 118 -1.95 9.67 -16.76
N LEU A 119 -1.23 9.81 -15.64
CA LEU A 119 -0.20 8.85 -15.28
C LEU A 119 -0.69 7.68 -14.40
N GLY A 120 -1.94 7.72 -13.93
CA GLY A 120 -2.53 6.69 -13.07
C GLY A 120 -2.39 5.25 -13.60
N ALA A 121 -2.57 5.01 -14.89
CA ALA A 121 -2.52 3.65 -15.45
C ALA A 121 -1.10 3.09 -15.63
N PHE A 122 -0.05 3.91 -15.50
CA PHE A 122 1.31 3.52 -15.89
C PHE A 122 2.16 3.00 -14.73
N THR A 123 3.24 2.30 -15.07
CA THR A 123 4.23 1.74 -14.14
C THR A 123 5.14 2.83 -13.55
N VAL A 124 5.80 2.52 -12.42
CA VAL A 124 6.70 3.42 -11.70
C VAL A 124 7.74 4.07 -12.62
N ASP A 125 8.46 3.26 -13.40
CA ASP A 125 9.57 3.74 -14.23
C ASP A 125 9.09 4.73 -15.30
N PHE A 126 7.97 4.41 -15.96
CA PHE A 126 7.39 5.26 -16.98
C PHE A 126 6.88 6.58 -16.39
N ARG A 127 6.23 6.54 -15.22
CA ARG A 127 5.80 7.77 -14.53
C ARG A 127 7.00 8.67 -14.20
N LEU A 128 8.08 8.10 -13.68
CA LEU A 128 9.28 8.85 -13.34
C LEU A 128 9.95 9.46 -14.56
N GLU A 129 10.01 8.73 -15.68
CA GLU A 129 10.54 9.25 -16.95
C GLU A 129 9.71 10.44 -17.45
N CYS A 130 8.38 10.30 -17.52
CA CYS A 130 7.49 11.38 -17.92
C CYS A 130 7.59 12.60 -17.00
N VAL A 131 7.60 12.40 -15.68
CA VAL A 131 7.70 13.49 -14.71
C VAL A 131 9.03 14.23 -14.84
N ARG A 132 10.15 13.52 -15.03
CA ARG A 132 11.46 14.15 -15.30
C ARG A 132 11.45 14.97 -16.58
N GLU A 133 10.85 14.44 -17.65
CA GLU A 133 10.73 15.16 -18.92
C GLU A 133 9.86 16.41 -18.77
N TRP A 134 8.69 16.29 -18.13
CA TRP A 134 7.77 17.40 -17.89
C TRP A 134 8.37 18.47 -16.99
N HIS A 135 9.10 18.08 -15.95
CA HIS A 135 9.83 19.01 -15.08
C HIS A 135 10.88 19.80 -15.86
N ARG A 136 11.69 19.12 -16.69
CA ARG A 136 12.66 19.78 -17.59
C ARG A 136 11.99 20.74 -18.56
N LEU A 137 10.83 20.37 -19.12
CA LEU A 137 10.07 21.24 -20.01
C LEU A 137 9.53 22.48 -19.30
N CYS A 138 9.04 22.35 -18.07
CA CYS A 138 8.58 23.48 -17.26
C CYS A 138 9.72 24.48 -17.02
N LEU A 139 10.89 23.99 -16.59
CA LEU A 139 12.07 24.82 -16.38
C LEU A 139 12.52 25.53 -17.68
N ASN A 140 12.56 24.81 -18.80
CA ASN A 140 12.90 25.39 -20.11
C ASN A 140 11.91 26.47 -20.58
N LYS A 141 10.66 26.42 -20.12
CA LYS A 141 9.61 27.39 -20.43
C LYS A 141 9.54 28.55 -19.42
N GLY A 142 10.42 28.56 -18.41
CA GLY A 142 10.45 29.58 -17.36
C GLY A 142 9.34 29.41 -16.31
N ILE A 143 8.75 28.22 -16.20
CA ILE A 143 7.80 27.88 -15.13
C ILE A 143 8.62 27.35 -13.96
N LEU A 144 8.53 28.02 -12.81
CA LEU A 144 9.19 27.59 -11.58
C LEU A 144 8.50 26.35 -11.01
N CYS A 145 9.32 25.36 -10.64
CA CYS A 145 8.91 24.11 -10.00
C CYS A 145 9.85 23.83 -8.85
N SER A 146 9.38 23.10 -7.84
CA SER A 146 10.23 22.58 -6.78
C SER A 146 11.24 21.57 -7.33
N ASP A 147 12.46 21.56 -6.77
CA ASP A 147 13.50 20.57 -7.07
C ASP A 147 14.04 19.96 -5.76
N PRO A 148 13.77 18.68 -5.46
CA PRO A 148 13.01 17.72 -6.26
C PRO A 148 11.49 17.90 -6.15
N PHE A 149 10.77 17.71 -7.27
CA PHE A 149 9.29 17.65 -7.29
C PHE A 149 8.77 16.38 -6.59
N SER A 150 7.66 16.50 -5.84
CA SER A 150 7.04 15.38 -5.15
C SER A 150 5.52 15.57 -5.02
N LEU A 151 4.75 14.64 -5.60
CA LEU A 151 3.28 14.67 -5.56
C LEU A 151 2.74 14.64 -4.12
N SER A 152 3.35 13.84 -3.25
CA SER A 152 2.96 13.71 -1.84
C SER A 152 3.17 14.98 -1.03
N LYS A 153 4.13 15.83 -1.39
CA LYS A 153 4.30 17.14 -0.75
C LYS A 153 3.29 18.17 -1.26
N THR A 154 2.92 18.10 -2.55
CA THR A 154 2.04 19.09 -3.18
C THR A 154 0.56 18.84 -2.88
N LEU A 155 0.08 17.59 -3.07
CA LEU A 155 -1.34 17.23 -2.90
C LEU A 155 -1.60 16.27 -1.73
N GLY A 156 -0.53 15.73 -1.13
CA GLY A 156 -0.64 14.78 -0.03
C GLY A 156 -0.77 15.47 1.32
N GLN A 157 -1.73 15.02 2.12
CA GLN A 157 -1.83 15.41 3.53
C GLN A 157 -1.18 14.34 4.40
N PRO A 158 -0.17 14.67 5.23
CA PRO A 158 0.55 13.68 6.02
C PRO A 158 -0.35 12.82 6.92
N VAL A 159 -1.33 13.44 7.59
CA VAL A 159 -2.28 12.72 8.47
C VAL A 159 -3.12 11.72 7.67
N THR A 160 -3.62 12.12 6.50
CA THR A 160 -4.44 11.27 5.64
C THR A 160 -3.62 10.12 5.05
N ILE A 161 -2.39 10.37 4.59
CA ILE A 161 -1.47 9.33 4.12
C ILE A 161 -1.18 8.32 5.23
N ARG A 162 -0.95 8.78 6.46
CA ARG A 162 -0.75 7.89 7.62
C ARG A 162 -1.99 7.03 7.89
N ASN A 163 -3.19 7.60 7.82
CA ASN A 163 -4.43 6.82 7.95
C ASN A 163 -4.55 5.76 6.85
N TRP A 164 -4.13 6.06 5.62
CA TRP A 164 -4.10 5.05 4.55
C TRP A 164 -3.12 3.92 4.84
N GLN A 165 -1.93 4.25 5.35
CA GLN A 165 -0.92 3.25 5.75
C GLN A 165 -1.44 2.33 6.86
N ILE A 166 -2.11 2.89 7.88
CA ILE A 166 -2.78 2.13 8.94
C ILE A 166 -3.87 1.22 8.37
N ALA A 167 -4.62 1.67 7.36
CA ALA A 167 -5.61 0.87 6.65
C ALA A 167 -4.98 -0.22 5.74
N GLY A 168 -3.66 -0.25 5.59
CA GLY A 168 -2.92 -1.26 4.84
C GLY A 168 -2.38 -0.80 3.48
N LEU A 169 -2.34 0.50 3.20
CA LEU A 169 -1.62 1.02 2.02
C LEU A 169 -0.11 0.82 2.21
N PRO A 170 0.62 0.26 1.24
CA PRO A 170 2.08 0.20 1.32
C PRO A 170 2.72 1.58 1.45
N VAL A 171 3.89 1.64 2.10
CA VAL A 171 4.59 2.90 2.43
C VAL A 171 5.42 3.46 1.27
N ASP A 172 5.47 2.76 0.14
CA ASP A 172 6.25 3.18 -1.02
C ASP A 172 5.59 4.38 -1.74
N SER A 173 6.43 5.18 -2.40
CA SER A 173 6.00 6.41 -3.09
C SER A 173 4.92 6.16 -4.15
N PHE A 174 4.97 5.03 -4.87
CA PHE A 174 4.01 4.73 -5.92
C PHE A 174 2.63 4.40 -5.35
N SER A 175 2.56 3.62 -4.28
CA SER A 175 1.30 3.35 -3.56
C SER A 175 0.71 4.60 -2.94
N ILE A 176 1.53 5.47 -2.35
CA ILE A 176 1.10 6.78 -1.83
C ILE A 176 0.55 7.65 -2.95
N ASP A 177 1.26 7.75 -4.08
CA ASP A 177 0.82 8.50 -5.26
C ASP A 177 -0.51 7.97 -5.79
N ASN A 178 -0.70 6.65 -5.85
CA ASN A 178 -1.98 6.05 -6.23
C ASN A 178 -3.10 6.44 -5.26
N GLY A 179 -2.83 6.48 -3.95
CA GLY A 179 -3.79 6.97 -2.95
C GLY A 179 -4.17 8.44 -3.15
N ILE A 180 -3.19 9.29 -3.49
CA ILE A 180 -3.41 10.71 -3.81
C ILE A 180 -4.21 10.88 -5.10
N ILE A 181 -3.93 10.09 -6.13
CA ILE A 181 -4.70 10.08 -7.37
C ILE A 181 -6.15 9.71 -7.08
N LEU A 182 -6.39 8.67 -6.26
CA LEU A 182 -7.73 8.27 -5.87
C LEU A 182 -8.51 9.40 -5.17
N SER A 183 -7.90 10.05 -4.17
CA SER A 183 -8.57 11.08 -3.38
C SER A 183 -8.83 12.37 -4.16
N ASN A 184 -7.99 12.70 -5.14
CA ASN A 184 -8.10 13.94 -5.93
C ASN A 184 -8.74 13.75 -7.31
N SER A 185 -9.01 12.51 -7.73
CA SER A 185 -9.64 12.23 -9.02
C SER A 185 -11.11 12.62 -9.04
N ARG A 186 -11.54 13.25 -10.15
CA ARG A 186 -12.97 13.56 -10.39
C ARG A 186 -13.76 12.37 -10.94
N ARG A 187 -13.08 11.46 -11.62
CA ARG A 187 -13.65 10.23 -12.20
C ARG A 187 -13.52 9.10 -11.19
N TRP A 188 -14.43 8.14 -11.22
CA TRP A 188 -14.35 7.00 -10.31
C TRP A 188 -13.12 6.13 -10.62
N PRO A 189 -12.37 5.69 -9.60
CA PRO A 189 -11.17 4.90 -9.81
C PRO A 189 -11.50 3.45 -10.20
N LEU A 190 -10.83 2.97 -11.25
CA LEU A 190 -10.76 1.57 -11.61
C LEU A 190 -9.32 1.10 -11.36
N LEU A 191 -9.18 0.23 -10.36
CA LEU A 191 -7.93 -0.24 -9.81
C LEU A 191 -7.54 -1.56 -10.46
N ILE A 192 -6.41 -1.57 -11.16
CA ILE A 192 -5.78 -2.79 -11.68
C ILE A 192 -5.01 -3.42 -10.51
N ASP A 193 -5.62 -4.41 -9.86
CA ASP A 193 -5.17 -4.97 -8.58
C ASP A 193 -5.13 -6.52 -8.63
N PRO A 194 -4.20 -7.12 -9.39
CA PRO A 194 -4.10 -8.57 -9.53
C PRO A 194 -3.73 -9.29 -8.22
N GLN A 195 -3.17 -8.58 -7.23
CA GLN A 195 -2.83 -9.14 -5.92
C GLN A 195 -3.87 -8.88 -4.81
N GLY A 196 -4.93 -8.11 -5.08
CA GLY A 196 -5.98 -7.78 -4.12
C GLY A 196 -5.55 -6.81 -3.00
N GLN A 197 -4.45 -6.08 -3.17
CA GLN A 197 -3.94 -5.14 -2.18
C GLN A 197 -4.84 -3.91 -2.04
N ALA A 198 -5.24 -3.33 -3.16
CA ALA A 198 -6.14 -2.16 -3.21
C ALA A 198 -7.52 -2.53 -2.66
N ASN A 199 -8.01 -3.72 -3.02
CA ASN A 199 -9.26 -4.26 -2.52
C ASN A 199 -9.27 -4.37 -0.99
N LYS A 200 -8.21 -4.95 -0.40
CA LYS A 200 -8.07 -5.07 1.06
C LYS A 200 -7.95 -3.71 1.73
N TRP A 201 -7.18 -2.79 1.14
CA TRP A 201 -7.00 -1.43 1.64
C TRP A 201 -8.33 -0.66 1.69
N ILE A 202 -9.13 -0.67 0.62
CA ILE A 202 -10.42 0.03 0.55
C ILE A 202 -11.42 -0.55 1.56
N LYS A 203 -11.47 -1.88 1.70
CA LYS A 203 -12.32 -2.54 2.71
C LYS A 203 -11.98 -2.10 4.12
N ASN A 204 -10.69 -1.92 4.44
CA ASN A 204 -10.25 -1.45 5.74
C ASN A 204 -10.52 0.05 5.93
N LEU A 205 -10.27 0.86 4.89
CA LEU A 205 -10.45 2.30 4.91
C LEU A 205 -11.92 2.69 5.12
N GLU A 206 -12.83 2.04 4.41
CA GLU A 206 -14.27 2.33 4.40
C GLU A 206 -15.06 1.46 5.41
N ARG A 207 -14.37 0.66 6.24
CA ARG A 207 -14.98 -0.13 7.32
C ARG A 207 -15.89 0.69 8.25
N PRO A 208 -15.52 1.90 8.73
CA PRO A 208 -16.42 2.71 9.56
C PRO A 208 -17.66 3.21 8.78
N ASN A 209 -17.55 3.35 7.46
CA ASN A 209 -18.59 3.88 6.58
C ASN A 209 -19.54 2.80 6.03
N LYS A 210 -19.41 1.55 6.51
CA LYS A 210 -20.23 0.39 6.10
C LYS A 210 -20.20 0.11 4.59
N LEU A 211 -18.99 0.01 4.02
CA LEU A 211 -18.78 -0.33 2.61
C LEU A 211 -19.66 -1.51 2.13
N ALA A 212 -20.44 -1.27 1.08
CA ALA A 212 -21.17 -2.31 0.37
C ALA A 212 -20.28 -2.92 -0.72
N VAL A 213 -20.03 -4.23 -0.64
CA VAL A 213 -19.26 -4.97 -1.65
C VAL A 213 -20.23 -5.64 -2.60
N ILE A 214 -20.05 -5.43 -3.91
CA ILE A 214 -20.90 -5.97 -4.96
C ILE A 214 -20.06 -6.59 -6.08
N LYS A 215 -20.64 -7.55 -6.79
CA LYS A 215 -20.10 -8.07 -8.06
C LYS A 215 -21.16 -7.99 -9.15
N LEU A 216 -20.74 -7.87 -10.42
CA LEU A 216 -21.65 -7.90 -11.57
C LEU A 216 -22.42 -9.22 -11.69
N SER A 217 -21.88 -10.29 -11.09
CA SER A 217 -22.52 -11.60 -11.04
C SER A 217 -23.69 -11.70 -10.06
N ASP A 218 -23.95 -10.68 -9.23
CA ASP A 218 -24.95 -10.76 -8.18
C ASP A 218 -26.31 -10.30 -8.68
N ALA A 219 -27.33 -11.14 -8.54
CA ALA A 219 -28.68 -10.83 -9.03
C ALA A 219 -29.28 -9.54 -8.45
N ASN A 220 -28.82 -9.12 -7.25
CA ASN A 220 -29.32 -7.95 -6.55
C ASN A 220 -28.36 -6.75 -6.59
N TYR A 221 -27.27 -6.80 -7.37
CA TYR A 221 -26.23 -5.75 -7.33
C TYR A 221 -26.81 -4.37 -7.64
N ALA A 222 -27.70 -4.27 -8.64
CA ALA A 222 -28.34 -3.03 -9.04
C ALA A 222 -29.10 -2.41 -7.87
N ARG A 223 -29.97 -3.19 -7.20
CA ARG A 223 -30.74 -2.72 -6.04
C ARG A 223 -29.86 -2.28 -4.87
N THR A 224 -28.77 -3.01 -4.59
CA THR A 224 -27.80 -2.61 -3.57
C THR A 224 -27.16 -1.27 -3.93
N LEU A 225 -26.75 -1.11 -5.19
CA LEU A 225 -26.18 0.14 -5.69
C LEU A 225 -27.16 1.31 -5.60
N GLU A 226 -28.44 1.11 -5.97
CA GLU A 226 -29.49 2.13 -5.85
C GLU A 226 -29.64 2.63 -4.41
N ASN A 227 -29.75 1.70 -3.45
CA ASN A 227 -29.85 2.04 -2.03
C ASN A 227 -28.59 2.76 -1.54
N SER A 228 -27.41 2.29 -1.94
CA SER A 228 -26.15 2.90 -1.54
C SER A 228 -26.00 4.34 -2.07
N ILE A 229 -26.44 4.61 -3.30
CA ILE A 229 -26.48 5.97 -3.87
C ILE A 229 -27.41 6.87 -3.05
N GLN A 230 -28.61 6.37 -2.71
CA GLN A 230 -29.60 7.13 -1.95
C GLN A 230 -29.12 7.47 -0.54
N PHE A 231 -28.51 6.51 0.16
CA PHE A 231 -28.06 6.68 1.55
C PHE A 231 -26.60 7.16 1.68
N GLY A 232 -25.89 7.41 0.57
CA GLY A 232 -24.49 7.83 0.59
C GLY A 232 -23.51 6.77 1.09
N THR A 233 -23.87 5.49 1.03
CA THR A 233 -23.01 4.39 1.48
C THR A 233 -21.96 4.08 0.41
N PRO A 234 -20.64 4.01 0.73
CA PRO A 234 -19.61 3.65 -0.22
C PRO A 234 -19.83 2.26 -0.83
N VAL A 235 -19.50 2.09 -2.11
CA VAL A 235 -19.64 0.81 -2.83
C VAL A 235 -18.31 0.40 -3.47
N LEU A 236 -17.94 -0.86 -3.32
CA LEU A 236 -16.81 -1.50 -4.00
C LEU A 236 -17.33 -2.57 -4.98
N LEU A 237 -17.08 -2.36 -6.27
CA LEU A 237 -17.34 -3.32 -7.33
C LEU A 237 -16.10 -4.19 -7.59
N GLU A 238 -16.21 -5.48 -7.32
CA GLU A 238 -15.09 -6.43 -7.42
C GLU A 238 -15.04 -7.19 -8.74
N ASN A 239 -13.81 -7.57 -9.13
CA ASN A 239 -13.52 -8.49 -10.23
C ASN A 239 -14.15 -8.08 -11.57
N VAL A 240 -14.08 -6.78 -11.89
CA VAL A 240 -14.58 -6.29 -13.17
C VAL A 240 -13.71 -6.80 -14.31
N GLY A 241 -14.36 -7.28 -15.37
CA GLY A 241 -13.70 -7.71 -16.61
C GLY A 241 -13.26 -6.54 -17.49
N GLU A 242 -13.13 -6.80 -18.79
CA GLU A 242 -12.83 -5.74 -19.78
C GLU A 242 -14.08 -4.95 -20.20
N GLU A 243 -15.26 -5.54 -20.02
CA GLU A 243 -16.55 -4.92 -20.28
C GLU A 243 -17.22 -4.47 -18.96
N LEU A 244 -17.81 -3.27 -19.00
CA LEU A 244 -18.59 -2.69 -17.91
C LEU A 244 -20.08 -2.77 -18.25
N ASP A 245 -20.91 -3.03 -17.25
CA ASP A 245 -22.37 -3.03 -17.43
C ASP A 245 -22.85 -1.61 -17.82
N PRO A 246 -23.59 -1.45 -18.94
CA PRO A 246 -24.16 -0.18 -19.35
C PRO A 246 -25.04 0.51 -18.29
N LEU A 247 -25.62 -0.25 -17.35
CA LEU A 247 -26.38 0.31 -16.22
C LEU A 247 -25.55 1.32 -15.40
N LEU A 248 -24.23 1.12 -15.33
CA LEU A 248 -23.32 1.98 -14.56
C LEU A 248 -23.00 3.30 -15.27
N GLU A 249 -23.30 3.44 -16.56
CA GLU A 249 -22.88 4.58 -17.36
C GLU A 249 -23.31 5.96 -16.80
N PRO A 250 -24.57 6.17 -16.36
CA PRO A 250 -24.97 7.43 -15.73
C PRO A 250 -24.16 7.75 -14.47
N LEU A 251 -23.79 6.73 -13.70
CA LEU A 251 -22.99 6.88 -12.48
C LEU A 251 -21.53 7.19 -12.80
N LEU A 252 -20.95 6.51 -13.79
CA LEU A 252 -19.57 6.70 -14.23
C LEU A 252 -19.35 8.11 -14.78
N LEU A 253 -20.30 8.60 -15.57
CA LEU A 253 -20.30 9.95 -16.12
C LEU A 253 -20.82 11.02 -15.15
N ARG A 254 -21.28 10.63 -13.97
CA ARG A 254 -21.90 11.50 -12.96
C ARG A 254 -23.01 12.40 -13.54
N GLN A 255 -23.94 11.79 -14.27
CA GLN A 255 -25.09 12.45 -14.90
C GLN A 255 -26.19 12.80 -13.88
N VAL A 256 -25.83 13.62 -12.89
CA VAL A 256 -26.72 14.10 -11.83
C VAL A 256 -27.48 15.33 -12.32
N PHE A 257 -28.78 15.41 -12.02
CA PHE A 257 -29.64 16.55 -12.33
C PHE A 257 -30.39 17.02 -11.08
N LYS A 258 -30.75 18.31 -11.02
CA LYS A 258 -31.48 18.88 -9.88
C LYS A 258 -32.97 18.91 -10.15
N GLN A 259 -33.76 18.43 -9.20
CA GLN A 259 -35.21 18.53 -9.20
C GLN A 259 -35.68 18.96 -7.82
N GLY A 260 -36.38 20.10 -7.73
CA GLY A 260 -36.88 20.60 -6.43
C GLY A 260 -35.78 20.97 -5.42
N GLY A 261 -34.56 21.28 -5.87
CA GLY A 261 -33.43 21.64 -5.00
C GLY A 261 -32.59 20.45 -4.52
N VAL A 262 -33.06 19.22 -4.74
CA VAL A 262 -32.35 17.97 -4.43
C VAL A 262 -31.70 17.42 -5.71
N GLU A 263 -30.53 16.80 -5.57
CA GLU A 263 -29.80 16.15 -6.66
C GLU A 263 -30.34 14.73 -6.88
N TYR A 264 -30.57 14.36 -8.13
CA TYR A 264 -31.07 13.05 -8.54
C TYR A 264 -30.20 12.49 -9.65
N ILE A 265 -30.15 11.16 -9.74
CA ILE A 265 -29.51 10.44 -10.83
C ILE A 265 -30.48 9.40 -11.39
N ARG A 266 -30.47 9.21 -12.71
CA ARG A 266 -31.24 8.15 -13.37
C ARG A 266 -30.34 6.93 -13.55
N LEU A 267 -30.68 5.82 -12.90
CA LEU A 267 -30.00 4.54 -13.05
C LEU A 267 -30.98 3.54 -13.69
N GLY A 268 -30.76 3.20 -14.97
CA GLY A 268 -31.75 2.46 -15.76
C GLY A 268 -33.06 3.23 -15.87
N GLU A 269 -34.16 2.61 -15.42
CA GLU A 269 -35.49 3.23 -15.41
C GLU A 269 -35.78 4.05 -14.13
N ASN A 270 -34.98 3.85 -13.07
CA ASN A 270 -35.24 4.43 -11.75
C ASN A 270 -34.58 5.80 -11.60
N VAL A 271 -35.31 6.75 -11.01
CA VAL A 271 -34.79 8.06 -10.60
C VAL A 271 -34.57 8.05 -9.10
N ILE A 272 -33.34 8.26 -8.69
CA ILE A 272 -32.88 8.04 -7.32
C ILE A 272 -32.27 9.33 -6.81
N GLU A 273 -32.57 9.68 -5.57
CA GLU A 273 -31.92 10.79 -4.88
C GLU A 273 -30.41 10.52 -4.76
N TYR A 274 -29.60 11.51 -5.11
CA TYR A 274 -28.15 11.39 -5.14
C TYR A 274 -27.55 12.03 -3.89
N SER A 275 -26.91 11.21 -3.04
CA SER A 275 -26.13 11.72 -1.91
C SER A 275 -24.71 12.12 -2.34
N GLN A 276 -24.24 13.29 -1.89
CA GLN A 276 -22.88 13.78 -2.16
C GLN A 276 -21.79 13.01 -1.41
N ASP A 277 -22.17 12.30 -0.34
CA ASP A 277 -21.29 11.45 0.46
C ASP A 277 -20.99 10.12 -0.24
N PHE A 278 -21.76 9.76 -1.27
CA PHE A 278 -21.55 8.53 -2.03
C PHE A 278 -20.14 8.45 -2.63
N ARG A 279 -19.55 7.24 -2.54
CA ARG A 279 -18.24 6.91 -3.12
C ARG A 279 -18.33 5.57 -3.84
N PHE A 280 -17.68 5.48 -5.00
CA PHE A 280 -17.68 4.28 -5.82
C PHE A 280 -16.24 3.88 -6.17
N TYR A 281 -15.91 2.62 -5.94
CA TYR A 281 -14.60 2.04 -6.20
C TYR A 281 -14.76 0.81 -7.09
N ILE A 282 -13.86 0.63 -8.06
CA ILE A 282 -13.88 -0.51 -8.97
C ILE A 282 -12.52 -1.20 -8.91
N THR A 283 -12.51 -2.54 -8.85
CA THR A 283 -11.27 -3.34 -8.87
C THR A 283 -11.35 -4.43 -9.94
N THR A 284 -10.21 -4.72 -10.56
CA THR A 284 -10.03 -5.87 -11.45
C THR A 284 -8.82 -6.69 -11.00
N ARG A 285 -8.89 -8.02 -11.17
CA ARG A 285 -7.77 -8.93 -10.91
C ARG A 285 -6.93 -9.23 -12.14
N PHE A 286 -7.31 -8.72 -13.30
CA PHE A 286 -6.51 -8.89 -14.50
C PHE A 286 -5.21 -8.09 -14.37
N ARG A 287 -4.08 -8.73 -14.69
CA ARG A 287 -2.76 -8.12 -14.60
C ARG A 287 -2.56 -7.05 -15.67
N ASN A 288 -3.09 -7.26 -16.87
CA ASN A 288 -2.97 -6.35 -18.00
C ASN A 288 -4.27 -6.36 -18.83
N PRO A 289 -5.38 -5.82 -18.30
CA PRO A 289 -6.66 -5.77 -19.01
C PRO A 289 -6.60 -4.82 -20.21
N HIS A 290 -7.25 -5.19 -21.31
CA HIS A 290 -7.37 -4.34 -22.49
C HIS A 290 -8.69 -3.58 -22.50
N TYR A 291 -8.70 -2.38 -21.91
CA TYR A 291 -9.87 -1.51 -21.90
C TYR A 291 -10.03 -0.72 -23.20
N LEU A 292 -11.24 -0.68 -23.73
CA LEU A 292 -11.57 0.20 -24.85
C LEU A 292 -11.39 1.69 -24.45
N PRO A 293 -11.07 2.58 -25.41
CA PRO A 293 -10.92 4.01 -25.14
C PRO A 293 -12.15 4.63 -24.46
N GLU A 294 -13.34 4.13 -24.77
CA GLU A 294 -14.59 4.55 -24.15
C GLU A 294 -14.59 4.37 -22.63
N VAL A 295 -14.12 3.22 -22.14
CA VAL A 295 -13.97 2.95 -20.70
C VAL A 295 -12.96 3.90 -20.09
N SER A 296 -11.81 4.09 -20.75
CA SER A 296 -10.69 4.93 -20.27
C SER A 296 -11.05 6.42 -20.12
N VAL A 297 -12.04 6.90 -20.88
CA VAL A 297 -12.56 8.27 -20.73
C VAL A 297 -13.48 8.38 -19.51
N LYS A 298 -14.30 7.35 -19.26
CA LYS A 298 -15.32 7.31 -18.20
C LYS A 298 -14.71 7.15 -16.80
N VAL A 299 -13.67 6.33 -16.65
CA VAL A 299 -13.05 6.02 -15.33
C VAL A 299 -11.64 6.60 -15.20
N CYS A 300 -11.15 6.70 -13.96
CA CYS A 300 -9.73 6.94 -13.69
C CYS A 300 -9.04 5.58 -13.54
N LEU A 301 -8.31 5.15 -14.57
CA LEU A 301 -7.51 3.93 -14.51
C LEU A 301 -6.30 4.15 -13.60
N VAL A 302 -6.13 3.29 -12.60
CA VAL A 302 -5.00 3.34 -11.68
C VAL A 302 -4.37 1.96 -11.58
N ASN A 303 -3.09 1.89 -11.92
CA ASN A 303 -2.29 0.69 -11.78
C ASN A 303 -1.90 0.51 -10.32
N PHE A 304 -2.44 -0.52 -9.68
CA PHE A 304 -2.20 -0.87 -8.28
C PHE A 304 -1.42 -2.18 -8.13
N MET A 305 -0.73 -2.61 -9.19
CA MET A 305 0.19 -3.75 -9.09
C MET A 305 1.26 -3.47 -8.04
N ILE A 306 1.55 -4.48 -7.22
CA ILE A 306 2.57 -4.37 -6.19
C ILE A 306 3.95 -4.13 -6.82
N THR A 307 4.70 -3.17 -6.27
CA THR A 307 6.05 -2.82 -6.73
C THR A 307 7.10 -3.67 -6.00
N PRO A 308 8.32 -3.85 -6.57
CA PRO A 308 9.40 -4.55 -5.89
C PRO A 308 9.74 -3.99 -4.51
N THR A 309 9.76 -2.66 -4.39
CA THR A 309 9.99 -1.93 -3.15
C THR A 309 8.81 -2.04 -2.18
N GLY A 310 7.57 -1.94 -2.66
CA GLY A 310 6.37 -2.11 -1.83
C GLY A 310 6.28 -3.52 -1.23
N LEU A 311 6.60 -4.55 -2.02
CA LEU A 311 6.66 -5.93 -1.53
C LEU A 311 7.83 -6.14 -0.57
N GLU A 312 9.00 -5.58 -0.86
CA GLU A 312 10.16 -5.63 0.05
C GLU A 312 9.79 -5.10 1.44
N ASP A 313 9.18 -3.92 1.52
CA ASP A 313 8.78 -3.34 2.81
C ASP A 313 7.72 -4.19 3.52
N GLN A 314 6.78 -4.77 2.78
CA GLN A 314 5.76 -5.68 3.33
C GLN A 314 6.40 -6.95 3.90
N LEU A 315 7.29 -7.60 3.16
CA LEU A 315 7.99 -8.81 3.60
C LEU A 315 8.91 -8.52 4.78
N LEU A 316 9.57 -7.37 4.79
CA LEU A 316 10.41 -6.94 5.89
C LEU A 316 9.61 -6.73 7.17
N GLY A 317 8.40 -6.16 7.08
CA GLY A 317 7.47 -6.05 8.22
C GLY A 317 7.05 -7.43 8.76
N ILE A 318 6.71 -8.36 7.86
CA ILE A 318 6.34 -9.74 8.25
C ILE A 318 7.50 -10.46 8.94
N LEU A 319 8.72 -10.32 8.41
CA LEU A 319 9.91 -10.92 8.99
C LEU A 319 10.24 -10.33 10.36
N ALA A 320 10.20 -9.00 10.48
CA ALA A 320 10.42 -8.30 11.75
C ALA A 320 9.40 -8.72 12.81
N ALA A 321 8.12 -8.81 12.45
CA ALA A 321 7.05 -9.29 13.33
C ALA A 321 7.27 -10.72 13.84
N ARG A 322 7.96 -11.57 13.06
CA ARG A 322 8.22 -12.97 13.41
C ARG A 322 9.52 -13.16 14.20
N GLU A 323 10.57 -12.43 13.85
CA GLU A 323 11.89 -12.54 14.50
C GLU A 323 11.98 -11.71 15.78
N LYS A 324 11.40 -10.51 15.79
CA LYS A 324 11.43 -9.56 16.91
C LYS A 324 10.05 -8.93 17.14
N PRO A 325 9.05 -9.73 17.59
CA PRO A 325 7.67 -9.26 17.77
C PRO A 325 7.56 -8.02 18.68
N GLU A 326 8.35 -7.97 19.76
CA GLU A 326 8.35 -6.85 20.72
C GLU A 326 8.74 -5.52 20.06
N LEU A 327 9.70 -5.53 19.13
CA LEU A 327 10.10 -4.31 18.42
C LEU A 327 9.04 -3.84 17.44
N GLU A 328 8.35 -4.78 16.77
CA GLU A 328 7.30 -4.45 15.81
C GLU A 328 6.03 -3.95 16.52
N GLU A 329 5.68 -4.53 17.67
CA GLU A 329 4.59 -4.03 18.52
C GLU A 329 4.88 -2.60 19.00
N LYS A 330 6.09 -2.37 19.54
CA LYS A 330 6.53 -1.03 19.95
C LYS A 330 6.54 -0.04 18.78
N LYS A 331 6.92 -0.48 17.57
CA LYS A 331 6.85 0.36 16.36
C LYS A 331 5.41 0.76 16.05
N ASN A 332 4.48 -0.18 16.07
CA ASN A 332 3.07 0.09 15.80
C ASN A 332 2.46 1.05 16.84
N GLU A 333 2.81 0.88 18.12
CA GLU A 333 2.43 1.81 19.19
C GLU A 333 2.97 3.22 18.93
N LEU A 334 4.27 3.34 18.63
CA LEU A 334 4.91 4.63 18.31
C LEU A 334 4.30 5.30 17.08
N ILE A 335 3.88 4.53 16.06
CA ILE A 335 3.20 5.07 14.88
C ILE A 335 1.85 5.68 15.27
N ILE A 336 1.06 4.99 16.10
CA ILE A 336 -0.25 5.47 16.57
C ILE A 336 -0.07 6.71 17.45
N GLU A 337 0.89 6.67 18.39
CA GLU A 337 1.20 7.79 19.29
C GLU A 337 1.68 9.01 18.51
N SER A 338 2.60 8.84 17.56
CA SER A 338 3.11 9.89 16.68
C SER A 338 2.00 10.54 15.84
N ALA A 339 1.04 9.74 15.35
CA ALA A 339 -0.13 10.25 14.63
C ALA A 339 -1.07 11.07 15.54
N ALA A 340 -1.33 10.57 16.76
CA ALA A 340 -2.15 11.28 17.75
C ALA A 340 -1.49 12.59 18.18
N ASN A 341 -0.18 12.58 18.46
CA ASN A 341 0.59 13.76 18.84
C ASN A 341 0.55 14.84 17.75
N LYS A 342 0.77 14.47 16.48
CA LYS A 342 0.68 15.43 15.35
C LYS A 342 -0.71 16.02 15.18
N LYS A 343 -1.76 15.20 15.38
CA LYS A 343 -3.15 15.68 15.34
C LYS A 343 -3.42 16.67 16.48
N GLN A 344 -2.99 16.35 17.70
CA GLN A 344 -3.14 17.23 18.86
C GLN A 344 -2.38 18.54 18.70
N LEU A 345 -1.15 18.52 18.16
CA LEU A 345 -0.40 19.75 17.87
C LEU A 345 -1.18 20.67 16.94
N LYS A 346 -1.77 20.12 15.87
CA LYS A 346 -2.60 20.92 14.95
C LYS A 346 -3.87 21.44 15.60
N GLU A 347 -4.58 20.63 16.39
CA GLU A 347 -5.78 21.07 17.12
C GLU A 347 -5.46 22.19 18.13
N ILE A 348 -4.29 22.12 18.78
CA ILE A 348 -3.80 23.16 19.69
C ILE A 348 -3.48 24.45 18.92
N GLU A 349 -2.84 24.35 17.75
CA GLU A 349 -2.57 25.49 16.86
C GLU A 349 -3.85 26.18 16.40
N ASP A 350 -4.81 25.41 15.89
CA ASP A 350 -6.09 25.92 15.42
C ASP A 350 -6.83 26.66 16.56
N LYS A 351 -6.74 26.12 17.79
CA LYS A 351 -7.30 26.74 18.99
C LYS A 351 -6.58 28.04 19.40
N ILE A 352 -5.25 28.08 19.30
CA ILE A 352 -4.47 29.31 19.56
C ILE A 352 -4.89 30.40 18.55
N LEU A 353 -5.02 30.05 17.27
CA LEU A 353 -5.45 30.96 16.22
C LEU A 353 -6.88 31.45 16.44
N GLU A 354 -7.80 30.57 16.85
CA GLU A 354 -9.18 30.93 17.18
C GLU A 354 -9.25 31.97 18.31
N VAL A 355 -8.49 31.76 19.39
CA VAL A 355 -8.43 32.70 20.53
C VAL A 355 -7.82 34.04 20.12
N LEU A 356 -6.78 34.04 19.27
CA LEU A 356 -6.15 35.26 18.77
C LEU A 356 -7.04 36.02 17.76
N SER A 357 -7.91 35.32 17.05
CA SER A 357 -8.85 35.89 16.08
C SER A 357 -10.11 36.48 16.72
N ALA A 358 -10.29 36.33 18.04
CA ALA A 358 -11.45 36.87 18.75
C ALA A 358 -11.44 38.41 18.77
N GLU A 359 -12.59 39.02 18.43
CA GLU A 359 -12.75 40.48 18.47
C GLU A 359 -12.79 40.97 19.93
N GLY A 360 -11.74 41.66 20.38
CA GLY A 360 -11.69 42.24 21.73
C GLY A 360 -10.28 42.54 22.23
N ASN A 361 -10.18 43.21 23.38
CA ASN A 361 -8.89 43.42 24.05
C ASN A 361 -8.48 42.14 24.79
N ILE A 362 -7.58 41.34 24.21
CA ILE A 362 -7.10 40.07 24.78
C ILE A 362 -6.53 40.23 26.20
N LEU A 363 -6.01 41.41 26.54
CA LEU A 363 -5.50 41.71 27.88
C LEU A 363 -6.60 41.74 28.96
N GLU A 364 -7.86 41.86 28.57
CA GLU A 364 -9.01 41.90 29.49
C GLU A 364 -9.65 40.51 29.64
N ASP A 365 -9.41 39.59 28.70
CA ASP A 365 -9.90 38.21 28.74
C ASP A 365 -8.91 37.27 29.45
N GLU A 366 -9.14 37.07 30.74
CA GLU A 366 -8.34 36.15 31.55
C GLU A 366 -8.48 34.68 31.10
N THR A 367 -9.59 34.32 30.47
CA THR A 367 -9.82 32.96 29.98
C THR A 367 -8.97 32.67 28.74
N ALA A 368 -8.89 33.63 27.81
CA ALA A 368 -8.01 33.56 26.64
C ALA A 368 -6.55 33.36 27.04
N ILE A 369 -6.06 34.12 28.02
CA ILE A 369 -4.66 34.03 28.49
C ILE A 369 -4.36 32.67 29.13
N LYS A 370 -5.28 32.16 29.97
CA LYS A 370 -5.13 30.82 30.58
C LYS A 370 -5.16 29.70 29.53
N ILE A 371 -6.01 29.82 28.51
CA ILE A 371 -6.06 28.87 27.39
C ILE A 371 -4.73 28.92 26.61
N LEU A 372 -4.24 30.10 26.24
CA LEU A 372 -2.96 30.25 25.53
C LEU A 372 -1.78 29.70 26.33
N SER A 373 -1.68 29.99 27.63
CA SER A 373 -0.58 29.49 28.45
C SER A 373 -0.62 27.97 28.60
N SER A 374 -1.81 27.39 28.79
CA SER A 374 -1.96 25.93 28.94
C SER A 374 -1.75 25.18 27.61
N SER A 375 -2.23 25.75 26.50
CA SER A 375 -2.00 25.23 25.15
C SER A 375 -0.51 25.23 24.77
N LYS A 376 0.24 26.27 25.14
CA LYS A 376 1.70 26.33 24.91
C LYS A 376 2.44 25.22 25.66
N THR A 377 2.23 25.11 26.98
CA THR A 377 2.88 24.06 27.78
C THR A 377 2.57 22.67 27.23
N LEU A 378 1.31 22.44 26.85
CA LEU A 378 0.92 21.17 26.23
C LEU A 378 1.59 20.94 24.87
N SER A 379 1.74 21.98 24.04
CA SER A 379 2.44 21.90 22.75
C SER A 379 3.92 21.55 22.93
N GLU A 380 4.62 22.20 23.87
CA GLU A 380 6.02 21.91 24.19
C GLU A 380 6.20 20.47 24.72
N GLU A 381 5.29 20.00 25.58
CA GLU A 381 5.29 18.62 26.07
C GLU A 381 5.08 17.60 24.94
N ILE A 382 4.11 17.84 24.05
CA ILE A 382 3.83 16.94 22.92
C ILE A 382 4.99 16.96 21.93
N GLN A 383 5.61 18.12 21.70
CA GLN A 383 6.77 18.24 20.82
C GLN A 383 7.97 17.46 21.36
N ALA A 384 8.27 17.56 22.66
CA ALA A 384 9.31 16.76 23.29
C ALA A 384 9.02 15.25 23.20
N LYS A 385 7.77 14.82 23.42
CA LYS A 385 7.35 13.42 23.21
C LYS A 385 7.53 12.98 21.76
N GLN A 386 7.18 13.85 20.81
CA GLN A 386 7.31 13.58 19.38
C GLN A 386 8.77 13.40 18.95
N GLU A 387 9.70 14.18 19.52
CA GLU A 387 11.14 14.04 19.28
C GLU A 387 11.67 12.69 19.80
N VAL A 388 11.29 12.30 21.02
CA VAL A 388 11.66 10.99 21.58
C VAL A 388 11.08 9.83 20.77
N ALA A 389 9.82 9.94 20.37
CA ALA A 389 9.16 8.95 19.53
C ALA A 389 9.87 8.81 18.17
N SER A 390 10.26 9.93 17.54
CA SER A 390 10.98 9.92 16.26
C SER A 390 12.39 9.34 16.38
N ALA A 391 13.10 9.61 17.48
CA ALA A 391 14.42 9.02 17.71
C ALA A 391 14.32 7.51 17.93
N THR A 392 13.33 7.07 18.72
CA THR A 392 13.07 5.65 18.98
C THR A 392 12.64 4.90 17.72
N GLU A 393 11.79 5.51 16.88
CA GLU A 393 11.39 4.96 15.58
C GLU A 393 12.61 4.70 14.69
N LYS A 394 13.58 5.62 14.68
CA LYS A 394 14.81 5.48 13.91
C LYS A 394 15.67 4.31 14.39
N GLU A 395 15.85 4.14 15.70
CA GLU A 395 16.61 3.00 16.27
C GLU A 395 15.95 1.64 15.94
N ILE A 396 14.61 1.59 15.98
CA ILE A 396 13.84 0.40 15.61
C ILE A 396 14.02 0.12 14.10
N ASP A 397 13.95 1.15 13.26
CA ASP A 397 14.14 1.00 11.83
C ASP A 397 15.56 0.56 11.47
N GLU A 398 16.59 1.05 12.16
CA GLU A 398 17.97 0.57 12.00
C GLU A 398 18.09 -0.92 12.30
N THR A 399 17.45 -1.39 13.38
CA THR A 399 17.43 -2.82 13.72
C THR A 399 16.65 -3.66 12.70
N ARG A 400 15.50 -3.14 12.21
CA ARG A 400 14.68 -3.77 11.18
C ARG A 400 15.44 -3.86 9.86
N ASN A 401 16.14 -2.81 9.47
CA ASN A 401 16.90 -2.72 8.22
C ASN A 401 18.04 -3.74 8.14
N GLY A 402 18.49 -4.30 9.26
CA GLY A 402 19.41 -5.44 9.26
C GLY A 402 18.88 -6.66 8.48
N TYR A 403 17.56 -6.86 8.44
CA TYR A 403 16.90 -7.95 7.71
C TYR A 403 16.47 -7.59 6.29
N LYS A 404 16.65 -6.34 5.87
CA LYS A 404 16.30 -5.85 4.53
C LYS A 404 16.84 -6.72 3.38
N PRO A 405 18.08 -7.27 3.44
CA PRO A 405 18.58 -8.16 2.40
C PRO A 405 17.71 -9.41 2.16
N VAL A 406 17.07 -9.96 3.20
CA VAL A 406 16.16 -11.11 3.06
C VAL A 406 14.89 -10.71 2.34
N ALA A 407 14.32 -9.56 2.69
CA ALA A 407 13.11 -9.06 2.05
C ALA A 407 13.35 -8.71 0.57
N PHE A 408 14.50 -8.11 0.25
CA PHE A 408 14.94 -7.83 -1.11
C PHE A 408 15.11 -9.12 -1.93
N HIS A 409 15.80 -10.12 -1.37
CA HIS A 409 15.96 -11.44 -1.98
C HIS A 409 14.61 -12.10 -2.27
N SER A 410 13.70 -12.10 -1.29
CA SER A 410 12.36 -12.65 -1.45
C SER A 410 11.50 -11.89 -2.46
N SER A 411 11.62 -10.57 -2.55
CA SER A 411 10.90 -9.78 -3.54
C SER A 411 11.27 -10.23 -4.96
N ILE A 412 12.57 -10.43 -5.25
CA ILE A 412 13.03 -10.97 -6.52
C ILE A 412 12.40 -12.33 -6.82
N LEU A 413 12.39 -13.24 -5.85
CA LEU A 413 11.77 -14.57 -6.01
C LEU A 413 10.30 -14.47 -6.42
N PHE A 414 9.53 -13.57 -5.80
CA PHE A 414 8.11 -13.38 -6.12
C PHE A 414 7.92 -12.92 -7.57
N PHE A 415 8.65 -11.90 -8.02
CA PHE A 415 8.51 -11.41 -9.40
C PHE A 415 8.98 -12.43 -10.43
N CYS A 416 10.05 -13.18 -10.16
CA CYS A 416 10.47 -14.29 -11.01
C CYS A 416 9.36 -15.33 -11.21
N ILE A 417 8.60 -15.64 -10.16
CA ILE A 417 7.47 -16.59 -10.22
C ILE A 417 6.25 -15.95 -10.90
N SER A 418 5.96 -14.68 -10.61
CA SER A 418 4.84 -13.97 -11.21
C SER A 418 4.97 -13.87 -12.74
N ASP A 419 6.19 -13.76 -13.24
CA ASP A 419 6.48 -13.69 -14.67
C ASP A 419 6.37 -15.05 -15.40
N LEU A 420 6.26 -16.16 -14.68
CA LEU A 420 6.02 -17.48 -15.28
C LEU A 420 4.68 -17.58 -16.00
N ALA A 421 3.71 -16.74 -15.64
CA ALA A 421 2.43 -16.63 -16.34
C ALA A 421 2.59 -16.23 -17.83
N ASN A 422 3.72 -15.60 -18.20
CA ASN A 422 4.04 -15.27 -19.59
C ASN A 422 4.49 -16.50 -20.40
N ILE A 423 4.88 -17.59 -19.74
CA ILE A 423 5.29 -18.84 -20.38
C ILE A 423 4.06 -19.73 -20.58
N GLU A 424 3.26 -19.88 -19.53
CA GLU A 424 2.07 -20.71 -19.52
C GLU A 424 1.00 -20.05 -18.61
N PRO A 425 -0.19 -19.72 -19.14
CA PRO A 425 -1.28 -19.09 -18.40
C PRO A 425 -1.67 -19.75 -17.08
N MET A 426 -1.44 -21.06 -16.93
CA MET A 426 -1.73 -21.79 -15.68
C MET A 426 -0.69 -21.56 -14.57
N TYR A 427 0.47 -20.95 -14.85
CA TYR A 427 1.55 -20.66 -13.88
C TYR A 427 1.28 -19.39 -13.10
N GLN A 428 0.17 -19.37 -12.36
CA GLN A 428 -0.23 -18.23 -11.55
C GLN A 428 -0.27 -18.60 -10.07
N TYR A 429 0.27 -17.71 -9.23
CA TYR A 429 0.40 -17.92 -7.79
C TYR A 429 -0.06 -16.65 -7.08
N SER A 430 -0.86 -16.80 -6.02
CA SER A 430 -1.28 -15.65 -5.21
C SER A 430 -0.13 -15.13 -4.35
N LEU A 431 -0.18 -13.82 -4.07
CA LEU A 431 0.68 -13.21 -3.05
C LEU A 431 0.46 -13.84 -1.67
N THR A 432 -0.78 -14.20 -1.34
CA THR A 432 -1.13 -14.88 -0.08
C THR A 432 -0.40 -16.22 0.06
N TRP A 433 -0.40 -17.04 -0.99
CA TRP A 433 0.34 -18.30 -1.00
C TRP A 433 1.84 -18.07 -0.79
N PHE A 434 2.42 -17.09 -1.49
CA PHE A 434 3.84 -16.75 -1.35
C PHE A 434 4.18 -16.30 0.09
N ILE A 435 3.37 -15.43 0.69
CA ILE A 435 3.53 -14.94 2.07
C ILE A 435 3.41 -16.10 3.09
N ASN A 436 2.49 -17.04 2.86
CA ASN A 436 2.36 -18.21 3.71
C ASN A 436 3.62 -19.08 3.66
N LEU A 437 4.16 -19.33 2.47
CA LEU A 437 5.40 -20.10 2.29
C LEU A 437 6.62 -19.37 2.90
N TYR A 438 6.66 -18.04 2.78
CA TYR A 438 7.66 -17.19 3.42
C TYR A 438 7.61 -17.32 4.94
N THR A 439 6.41 -17.22 5.52
CA THR A 439 6.18 -17.36 6.97
C THR A 439 6.59 -18.75 7.48
N GLN A 440 6.25 -19.82 6.75
CA GLN A 440 6.67 -21.17 7.08
C GLN A 440 8.18 -21.34 6.99
N SER A 441 8.83 -20.71 6.01
CA SER A 441 10.28 -20.77 5.84
C SER A 441 11.02 -20.04 6.95
N ILE A 442 10.48 -18.93 7.46
CA ILE A 442 11.02 -18.27 8.65
C ILE A 442 10.97 -19.20 9.87
N ALA A 443 9.86 -19.92 10.06
CA ALA A 443 9.67 -20.81 11.19
C ALA A 443 10.55 -22.08 11.13
N ASN A 444 10.72 -22.66 9.94
CA ASN A 444 11.38 -23.95 9.74
C ASN A 444 12.89 -23.86 9.43
N SER A 445 13.38 -22.67 9.06
CA SER A 445 14.80 -22.45 8.79
C SER A 445 15.66 -22.52 10.06
N VAL A 446 16.95 -22.83 9.87
CA VAL A 446 17.92 -22.91 10.97
C VAL A 446 18.10 -21.55 11.63
N LYS A 447 17.83 -21.48 12.93
CA LYS A 447 18.00 -20.27 13.73
C LYS A 447 19.48 -20.04 14.04
N SER A 448 19.93 -18.79 13.98
CA SER A 448 21.27 -18.38 14.43
C SER A 448 21.16 -17.07 15.21
N THR A 449 22.08 -16.87 16.17
CA THR A 449 22.24 -15.61 16.90
C THR A 449 23.02 -14.57 16.09
N ASP A 450 23.82 -15.02 15.11
CA ASP A 450 24.51 -14.13 14.19
C ASP A 450 23.55 -13.70 13.06
N LEU A 451 23.46 -12.40 12.82
CA LEU A 451 22.53 -11.84 11.85
C LEU A 451 22.88 -12.29 10.42
N GLN A 452 24.16 -12.32 10.04
CA GLN A 452 24.57 -12.67 8.68
C GLN A 452 24.32 -14.16 8.39
N GLU A 453 24.65 -15.03 9.35
CA GLU A 453 24.34 -16.45 9.25
C GLU A 453 22.82 -16.70 9.20
N ARG A 454 22.03 -15.98 10.02
CA ARG A 454 20.57 -16.08 9.99
C ARG A 454 20.00 -15.64 8.64
N ILE A 455 20.52 -14.57 8.04
CA ILE A 455 20.12 -14.08 6.71
C ILE A 455 20.41 -15.16 5.64
N ALA A 456 21.59 -15.77 5.66
CA ALA A 456 21.94 -16.83 4.73
C ALA A 456 21.00 -18.05 4.86
N ASN A 457 20.78 -18.52 6.10
CA ASN A 457 19.90 -19.65 6.37
C ASN A 457 18.44 -19.40 5.93
N LEU A 458 17.95 -18.17 6.13
CA LEU A 458 16.61 -17.76 5.67
C LEU A 458 16.52 -17.78 4.15
N ASN A 459 17.48 -17.17 3.47
CA ASN A 459 17.51 -17.09 2.01
C ASN A 459 17.64 -18.48 1.37
N ASP A 460 18.51 -19.34 1.89
CA ASP A 460 18.74 -20.68 1.35
C ASP A 460 17.51 -21.57 1.50
N HIS A 461 16.93 -21.61 2.71
CA HIS A 461 15.73 -22.40 2.96
C HIS A 461 14.54 -21.90 2.13
N PHE A 462 14.34 -20.59 2.06
CA PHE A 462 13.21 -20.03 1.32
C PHE A 462 13.34 -20.24 -0.19
N THR A 463 14.53 -20.05 -0.75
CA THR A 463 14.80 -20.29 -2.19
C THR A 463 14.53 -21.73 -2.57
N LEU A 464 14.99 -22.69 -1.75
CA LEU A 464 14.77 -24.11 -2.00
C LEU A 464 13.28 -24.49 -1.84
N SER A 465 12.61 -23.95 -0.83
CA SER A 465 11.19 -24.18 -0.58
C SER A 465 10.33 -23.69 -1.76
N ILE A 466 10.61 -22.48 -2.26
CA ILE A 466 9.98 -21.91 -3.44
C ILE A 466 10.25 -22.77 -4.68
N TYR A 467 11.52 -23.13 -4.91
CA TYR A 467 11.91 -23.93 -6.06
C TYR A 467 11.16 -25.26 -6.11
N ASN A 468 11.10 -25.97 -4.98
CA ASN A 468 10.42 -27.26 -4.88
C ASN A 468 8.92 -27.14 -5.12
N ASN A 469 8.26 -26.16 -4.49
CA ASN A 469 6.82 -25.99 -4.63
C ASN A 469 6.41 -25.55 -6.05
N VAL A 470 7.16 -24.64 -6.65
CA VAL A 470 6.92 -24.21 -8.03
C VAL A 470 7.18 -25.36 -9.00
N CYS A 471 8.29 -26.09 -8.88
CA CYS A 471 8.60 -27.22 -9.77
C CYS A 471 7.57 -28.36 -9.73
N ARG A 472 6.81 -28.54 -8.64
CA ARG A 472 5.68 -29.50 -8.60
C ARG A 472 4.55 -29.15 -9.57
N SER A 473 4.40 -27.86 -9.88
CA SER A 473 3.37 -27.32 -10.75
C SER A 473 3.81 -27.03 -12.19
N LEU A 474 5.12 -27.09 -12.47
CA LEU A 474 5.67 -26.82 -13.80
C LEU A 474 5.80 -28.09 -14.63
N PHE A 475 5.59 -27.95 -15.94
CA PHE A 475 5.90 -29.00 -16.90
C PHE A 475 7.41 -29.25 -16.94
N GLU A 476 7.81 -30.48 -17.27
CA GLU A 476 9.20 -30.92 -17.31
C GLU A 476 10.05 -30.13 -18.33
N LYS A 477 9.42 -29.57 -19.36
CA LYS A 477 10.08 -28.66 -20.31
C LYS A 477 10.48 -27.31 -19.69
N ASP A 478 9.75 -26.85 -18.67
CA ASP A 478 9.87 -25.49 -18.13
C ASP A 478 10.65 -25.45 -16.81
N LYS A 479 10.91 -26.58 -16.16
CA LYS A 479 11.66 -26.63 -14.88
C LYS A 479 13.07 -26.07 -14.99
N LEU A 480 13.85 -26.48 -16.00
CA LEU A 480 15.20 -25.94 -16.22
C LEU A 480 15.17 -24.45 -16.61
N LEU A 481 14.14 -24.04 -17.36
CA LEU A 481 13.92 -22.64 -17.72
C LEU A 481 13.67 -21.80 -16.46
N PHE A 482 12.85 -22.29 -15.54
CA PHE A 482 12.64 -21.65 -14.25
C PHE A 482 13.94 -21.56 -13.43
N SER A 483 14.73 -22.64 -13.37
CA SER A 483 16.03 -22.62 -12.66
C SER A 483 16.98 -21.55 -13.19
N ILE A 484 17.08 -21.36 -14.51
CA ILE A 484 17.93 -20.30 -15.07
C ILE A 484 17.35 -18.90 -14.85
N LEU A 485 16.03 -18.71 -14.96
CA LEU A 485 15.38 -17.43 -14.68
C LEU A 485 15.56 -17.02 -13.21
N LEU A 486 15.42 -17.98 -12.31
CA LEU A 486 15.66 -17.82 -10.88
C LEU A 486 17.12 -17.43 -10.60
N CYS A 487 18.08 -18.16 -11.20
CA CYS A 487 19.51 -17.88 -11.06
C CYS A 487 19.86 -16.47 -11.57
N ILE A 488 19.42 -16.12 -12.77
CA ILE A 488 19.69 -14.81 -13.37
C ILE A 488 18.99 -13.68 -12.57
N GLY A 489 17.75 -13.88 -12.11
CA GLY A 489 17.05 -12.91 -11.28
C GLY A 489 17.81 -12.58 -10.00
N LEU A 490 18.28 -13.61 -9.29
CA LEU A 490 19.09 -13.44 -8.08
C LEU A 490 20.44 -12.75 -8.35
N LEU A 491 21.13 -13.14 -9.44
CA LEU A 491 22.41 -12.54 -9.81
C LEU A 491 22.27 -11.08 -10.25
N LYS A 492 21.19 -10.74 -10.98
CA LYS A 492 20.86 -9.35 -11.31
C LYS A 492 20.59 -8.52 -10.07
N GLY A 493 19.85 -9.06 -9.10
CA GLY A 493 19.62 -8.40 -7.81
C GLY A 493 20.91 -8.08 -7.06
N ARG A 494 21.94 -8.92 -7.20
CA ARG A 494 23.29 -8.70 -6.64
C ARG A 494 24.19 -7.81 -7.50
N GLY A 495 23.76 -7.40 -8.68
CA GLY A 495 24.58 -6.67 -9.65
C GLY A 495 25.69 -7.51 -10.31
N GLU A 496 25.62 -8.84 -10.24
CA GLU A 496 26.62 -9.74 -10.85
C GLU A 496 26.37 -10.01 -12.34
N VAL A 497 25.18 -9.65 -12.85
CA VAL A 497 24.77 -9.85 -14.24
C VAL A 497 24.27 -8.54 -14.83
N GLU A 498 24.90 -8.12 -15.94
CA GLU A 498 24.47 -6.97 -16.72
C GLU A 498 23.31 -7.31 -17.66
N ASP A 499 22.36 -6.38 -17.76
CA ASP A 499 21.17 -6.52 -18.61
C ASP A 499 21.51 -6.65 -20.10
N GLU A 500 22.55 -5.95 -20.56
CA GLU A 500 23.01 -6.01 -21.95
C GLU A 500 23.53 -7.40 -22.31
N SER A 501 24.43 -7.96 -21.50
CA SER A 501 24.97 -9.32 -21.67
C SER A 501 23.87 -10.39 -21.61
N TRP A 502 22.89 -10.24 -20.71
CA TRP A 502 21.74 -11.13 -20.65
C TRP A 502 20.88 -11.06 -21.91
N ARG A 503 20.51 -9.86 -22.36
CA ARG A 503 19.76 -9.66 -23.61
C ARG A 503 20.51 -10.19 -24.82
N PHE A 504 21.83 -10.05 -24.83
CA PHE A 504 22.69 -10.62 -25.86
C PHE A 504 22.62 -12.15 -25.87
N LEU A 505 22.73 -12.81 -24.71
CA LEU A 505 22.60 -14.27 -24.59
C LEU A 505 21.25 -14.79 -25.10
N LEU A 506 20.19 -13.98 -25.08
CA LEU A 506 18.87 -14.36 -25.60
C LEU A 506 18.71 -14.05 -27.11
N THR A 507 19.18 -12.90 -27.57
CA THR A 507 18.86 -12.38 -28.92
C THR A 507 20.02 -12.49 -29.92
N GLY A 508 21.26 -12.46 -29.45
CA GLY A 508 22.47 -12.37 -30.29
C GLY A 508 22.76 -10.98 -30.84
N GLY A 509 22.04 -9.97 -30.35
CA GLY A 509 22.11 -8.59 -30.83
C GLY A 509 21.35 -8.36 -32.14
N VAL A 510 20.85 -7.14 -32.34
CA VAL A 510 20.21 -6.69 -33.58
C VAL A 510 21.29 -6.19 -34.54
N ALA A 511 21.28 -6.61 -35.82
CA ALA A 511 22.31 -6.24 -36.78
C ALA A 511 21.72 -5.58 -38.04
N LEU A 512 22.26 -4.40 -38.40
CA LEU A 512 22.19 -3.80 -39.74
C LEU A 512 23.55 -4.07 -40.41
N GLU A 513 23.67 -5.23 -41.06
CA GLU A 513 24.87 -5.72 -41.78
C GLU A 513 26.18 -5.91 -40.96
N ASN A 514 26.94 -6.98 -41.24
CA ASN A 514 28.25 -7.21 -40.61
C ASN A 514 29.37 -6.70 -41.54
N PRO A 515 30.12 -5.65 -41.17
CA PRO A 515 31.19 -5.11 -41.99
C PRO A 515 32.47 -5.97 -41.97
N HIS A 516 32.57 -6.96 -41.08
CA HIS A 516 33.76 -7.80 -40.93
C HIS A 516 33.56 -9.19 -41.57
N PRO A 517 34.34 -9.55 -42.62
CA PRO A 517 34.22 -10.83 -43.28
C PRO A 517 34.64 -11.98 -42.35
N ASN A 518 34.02 -13.15 -42.53
CA ASN A 518 34.31 -14.34 -41.75
C ASN A 518 35.73 -14.87 -42.06
N PRO A 519 36.64 -14.95 -41.07
CA PRO A 519 37.99 -15.44 -41.27
C PRO A 519 38.04 -16.97 -41.46
N PHE A 520 37.01 -17.70 -41.04
CA PHE A 520 36.98 -19.17 -41.04
C PHE A 520 35.71 -19.77 -41.65
N PRO A 521 35.38 -19.45 -42.93
CA PRO A 521 34.15 -19.91 -43.57
C PRO A 521 34.07 -21.43 -43.79
N SER A 522 35.19 -22.15 -43.62
CA SER A 522 35.24 -23.61 -43.80
C SER A 522 34.58 -24.39 -42.66
N TRP A 523 34.42 -23.80 -41.47
CA TRP A 523 33.81 -24.48 -40.32
C TRP A 523 32.92 -23.58 -39.46
N LEU A 524 33.08 -22.26 -39.50
CA LEU A 524 32.22 -21.31 -38.79
C LEU A 524 31.23 -20.68 -39.77
N SER A 525 29.94 -20.67 -39.41
CA SER A 525 28.92 -19.99 -40.21
C SER A 525 29.06 -18.46 -40.15
N ASP A 526 28.68 -17.75 -41.21
CA ASP A 526 28.68 -16.28 -41.22
C ASP A 526 27.74 -15.67 -40.17
N LYS A 527 26.67 -16.40 -39.83
CA LYS A 527 25.78 -16.02 -38.73
C LYS A 527 26.50 -16.05 -37.38
N SER A 528 27.17 -17.16 -37.07
CA SER A 528 27.97 -17.32 -35.85
C SER A 528 29.09 -16.29 -35.79
N TRP A 529 29.78 -16.04 -36.90
CA TRP A 529 30.80 -15.00 -36.97
C TRP A 529 30.21 -13.61 -36.70
N GLY A 530 29.08 -13.26 -37.32
CA GLY A 530 28.39 -12.01 -37.05
C GLY A 530 28.00 -11.84 -35.56
N GLU A 531 27.59 -12.91 -34.89
CA GLU A 531 27.37 -12.90 -33.44
C GLU A 531 28.66 -12.66 -32.65
N ILE A 532 29.79 -13.28 -33.02
CA ILE A 532 31.10 -13.05 -32.37
C ILE A 532 31.57 -11.60 -32.53
N VAL A 533 31.40 -11.02 -33.73
CA VAL A 533 31.71 -9.61 -33.99
C VAL A 533 30.89 -8.71 -33.08
N ARG A 534 29.58 -8.95 -32.94
CA ARG A 534 28.73 -8.16 -32.04
C ARG A 534 29.03 -8.41 -30.57
N ALA A 535 29.32 -9.65 -30.18
CA ALA A 535 29.72 -10.00 -28.83
C ALA A 535 31.00 -9.24 -28.41
N SER A 536 31.88 -8.93 -29.37
CA SER A 536 33.11 -8.16 -29.13
C SER A 536 32.86 -6.70 -28.72
N ASN A 537 31.63 -6.20 -28.87
CA ASN A 537 31.24 -4.87 -28.38
C ASN A 537 30.86 -4.88 -26.90
N LEU A 538 30.60 -6.05 -26.30
CA LEU A 538 30.31 -6.15 -24.87
C LEU A 538 31.58 -5.82 -24.06
N PRO A 539 31.47 -5.09 -22.94
CA PRO A 539 32.63 -4.64 -22.15
C PRO A 539 33.60 -5.78 -21.78
N GLU A 540 33.07 -6.90 -21.30
CA GLU A 540 33.84 -8.07 -20.85
C GLU A 540 34.42 -8.90 -22.02
N LEU A 541 33.82 -8.81 -23.20
CA LEU A 541 34.23 -9.55 -24.40
C LEU A 541 35.00 -8.69 -25.41
N LYS A 542 35.40 -7.48 -25.02
CA LYS A 542 36.16 -6.58 -25.88
C LYS A 542 37.44 -7.24 -26.41
N GLY A 543 37.57 -7.25 -27.74
CA GLY A 543 38.69 -7.86 -28.46
C GLY A 543 38.47 -9.29 -28.93
N LEU A 544 37.32 -9.93 -28.64
CA LEU A 544 37.05 -11.33 -29.00
C LEU A 544 37.22 -11.62 -30.50
N MET A 545 36.74 -10.74 -31.36
CA MET A 545 36.88 -10.83 -32.82
C MET A 545 38.35 -10.85 -33.25
N ASN A 546 39.19 -10.00 -32.64
CA ASN A 546 40.59 -9.85 -33.03
C ASN A 546 41.43 -11.06 -32.59
N ASP A 547 41.08 -11.65 -31.45
CA ASP A 547 41.77 -12.81 -30.87
C ASP A 547 41.18 -14.15 -31.35
N PHE A 548 40.24 -14.12 -32.30
CA PHE A 548 39.63 -15.32 -32.83
C PHE A 548 40.59 -16.04 -33.79
N SER A 549 41.21 -17.10 -33.31
CA SER A 549 42.24 -17.89 -33.99
C SER A 549 41.75 -19.31 -34.38
N PRO A 550 42.54 -20.07 -35.17
CA PRO A 550 42.21 -21.47 -35.48
C PRO A 550 42.12 -22.39 -34.25
N GLU A 551 42.65 -21.99 -33.09
CA GLU A 551 42.59 -22.78 -31.85
C GLU A 551 41.15 -22.98 -31.35
N TRP A 552 40.25 -22.03 -31.64
CA TRP A 552 38.82 -22.14 -31.35
C TRP A 552 38.14 -23.30 -32.08
N LYS A 553 38.76 -23.82 -33.15
CA LYS A 553 38.28 -25.02 -33.83
C LYS A 553 38.29 -26.25 -32.90
N THR A 554 39.23 -26.33 -31.95
CA THR A 554 39.25 -27.42 -30.96
C THR A 554 37.99 -27.43 -30.09
N LEU A 555 37.50 -26.24 -29.72
CA LEU A 555 36.23 -26.07 -29.02
C LEU A 555 35.04 -26.41 -29.94
N TYR A 556 35.08 -25.97 -31.20
CA TYR A 556 34.03 -26.26 -32.17
C TYR A 556 33.87 -27.76 -32.46
N ASP A 557 34.98 -28.48 -32.63
CA ASP A 557 35.00 -29.92 -32.94
C ASP A 557 34.75 -30.80 -31.69
N SER A 558 34.81 -30.24 -30.49
CA SER A 558 34.63 -30.97 -29.23
C SER A 558 33.20 -31.52 -29.08
N PRO A 559 33.00 -32.77 -28.60
CA PRO A 559 31.68 -33.30 -28.27
C PRO A 559 31.09 -32.66 -26.99
N THR A 560 31.95 -32.17 -26.09
CA THR A 560 31.61 -31.53 -24.81
C THR A 560 32.24 -30.12 -24.69
N PRO A 561 31.86 -29.19 -25.58
CA PRO A 561 32.49 -27.86 -25.63
C PRO A 561 32.22 -27.02 -24.37
N HIS A 562 31.16 -27.30 -23.63
CA HIS A 562 30.85 -26.64 -22.35
C HIS A 562 31.85 -26.97 -21.23
N GLU A 563 32.57 -28.09 -21.32
CA GLU A 563 33.63 -28.51 -20.38
C GLU A 563 35.04 -28.21 -20.91
N THR A 564 35.15 -27.91 -22.21
CA THR A 564 36.44 -27.69 -22.87
C THR A 564 37.00 -26.31 -22.51
N LYS A 565 38.30 -26.22 -22.23
CA LYS A 565 38.96 -24.94 -21.93
C LYS A 565 38.97 -24.02 -23.16
N PHE A 566 38.75 -22.73 -22.94
CA PHE A 566 38.87 -21.73 -24.00
C PHE A 566 40.35 -21.47 -24.33
N PRO A 567 40.67 -21.03 -25.56
CA PRO A 567 42.01 -20.55 -25.89
C PRO A 567 42.44 -19.40 -24.96
N ASN A 568 43.71 -19.37 -24.57
CA ASN A 568 44.25 -18.24 -23.79
C ASN A 568 44.21 -16.95 -24.64
N PRO A 569 43.88 -15.79 -24.07
CA PRO A 569 43.66 -15.48 -22.65
C PRO A 569 42.21 -15.67 -22.15
N TRP A 570 41.30 -16.15 -23.00
CA TRP A 570 39.85 -16.13 -22.75
C TRP A 570 39.39 -17.06 -21.62
N GLU A 571 40.10 -18.17 -21.38
CA GLU A 571 39.80 -19.06 -20.25
C GLU A 571 39.90 -18.36 -18.88
N MET A 572 40.86 -17.44 -18.73
CA MET A 572 41.01 -16.67 -17.48
C MET A 572 40.11 -15.44 -17.44
N LYS A 573 39.91 -14.80 -18.60
CA LYS A 573 39.18 -13.54 -18.73
C LYS A 573 37.66 -13.73 -18.64
N VAL A 574 37.12 -14.87 -19.10
CA VAL A 574 35.67 -15.04 -19.27
C VAL A 574 35.12 -16.14 -18.37
N LYS A 575 34.16 -15.76 -17.51
CA LYS A 575 33.47 -16.66 -16.58
C LYS A 575 31.96 -16.47 -16.64
N GLY A 576 31.22 -17.43 -16.09
CA GLY A 576 29.78 -17.35 -15.90
C GLY A 576 29.00 -17.06 -17.19
N LEU A 577 28.18 -16.01 -17.17
CA LEU A 577 27.30 -15.62 -18.28
C LEU A 577 28.06 -15.37 -19.59
N HIS A 578 29.17 -14.64 -19.52
CA HIS A 578 29.98 -14.30 -20.70
C HIS A 578 30.57 -15.55 -21.37
N ARG A 579 30.89 -16.58 -20.57
CA ARG A 579 31.37 -17.87 -21.10
C ARG A 579 30.28 -18.58 -21.91
N MET A 580 29.04 -18.54 -21.41
CA MET A 580 27.88 -19.07 -22.13
C MET A 580 27.60 -18.29 -23.42
N ILE A 581 27.79 -16.96 -23.43
CA ILE A 581 27.65 -16.13 -24.64
C ILE A 581 28.64 -16.60 -25.73
N VAL A 582 29.93 -16.72 -25.38
CA VAL A 582 30.96 -17.18 -26.33
C VAL A 582 30.63 -18.59 -26.84
N LEU A 583 30.25 -19.50 -25.94
CA LEU A 583 29.84 -20.85 -26.32
C LEU A 583 28.62 -20.85 -27.25
N ARG A 584 27.61 -20.02 -26.99
CA ARG A 584 26.41 -19.90 -27.84
C ARG A 584 26.74 -19.45 -29.25
N CYS A 585 27.71 -18.54 -29.39
CA CYS A 585 28.15 -18.04 -30.70
C CYS A 585 28.79 -19.15 -31.54
N ILE A 586 29.52 -20.08 -30.92
CA ILE A 586 30.32 -21.13 -31.59
C ILE A 586 29.55 -22.46 -31.71
N ARG A 587 28.91 -22.90 -30.63
CA ARG A 587 28.20 -24.19 -30.47
C ARG A 587 26.85 -24.00 -29.75
N PRO A 588 25.84 -23.42 -30.42
CA PRO A 588 24.52 -23.16 -29.82
C PRO A 588 23.81 -24.44 -29.38
N ASP A 589 24.12 -25.60 -29.96
CA ASP A 589 23.54 -26.90 -29.62
C ASP A 589 23.91 -27.40 -28.21
N LYS A 590 24.97 -26.84 -27.60
CA LYS A 590 25.47 -27.24 -26.27
C LYS A 590 25.18 -26.21 -25.18
N ILE A 591 24.20 -25.33 -25.41
CA ILE A 591 23.83 -24.31 -24.43
C ILE A 591 23.13 -24.90 -23.20
N VAL A 592 22.33 -25.95 -23.36
CA VAL A 592 21.57 -26.56 -22.24
C VAL A 592 22.51 -27.14 -21.15
N PRO A 593 23.52 -27.97 -21.49
CA PRO A 593 24.52 -28.40 -20.51
C PRO A 593 25.31 -27.23 -19.89
N ALA A 594 25.61 -26.19 -20.67
CA ALA A 594 26.30 -25.01 -20.16
C ALA A 594 25.45 -24.24 -19.12
N VAL A 595 24.13 -24.14 -19.35
CA VAL A 595 23.17 -23.57 -18.40
C VAL A 595 23.11 -24.41 -17.12
N GLN A 596 23.09 -25.74 -17.23
CA GLN A 596 23.13 -26.63 -16.06
C GLN A 596 24.41 -26.45 -15.23
N ASN A 597 25.57 -26.35 -15.89
CA ASN A 597 26.85 -26.08 -15.24
C ASN A 597 26.84 -24.70 -14.56
N PHE A 598 26.29 -23.69 -15.23
CA PHE A 598 26.18 -22.34 -14.69
C PHE A 598 25.30 -22.28 -13.44
N ILE A 599 24.13 -22.93 -13.46
CA ILE A 599 23.25 -23.04 -12.29
C ILE A 599 23.95 -23.80 -11.16
N THR A 600 24.63 -24.91 -11.48
CA THR A 600 25.34 -25.72 -10.48
C THR A 600 26.45 -24.94 -9.80
N ASP A 601 27.21 -24.12 -10.54
CA ASP A 601 28.27 -23.26 -10.00
C ASP A 601 27.71 -22.14 -9.10
N LYS A 602 26.55 -21.57 -9.46
CA LYS A 602 26.01 -20.37 -8.79
C LYS A 602 25.01 -20.64 -7.68
N MET A 603 24.22 -21.70 -7.79
CA MET A 603 23.16 -22.05 -6.83
C MET A 603 23.31 -23.47 -6.26
N GLY A 604 23.98 -24.36 -6.99
CA GLY A 604 24.19 -25.76 -6.59
C GLY A 604 23.35 -26.77 -7.38
N GLN A 605 23.73 -28.04 -7.28
CA GLN A 605 23.18 -29.13 -8.09
C GLN A 605 21.69 -29.41 -7.83
N GLN A 606 21.18 -29.13 -6.64
CA GLN A 606 19.76 -29.33 -6.31
C GLN A 606 18.78 -28.55 -7.19
N TYR A 607 19.24 -27.45 -7.83
CA TYR A 607 18.40 -26.62 -8.70
C TYR A 607 18.33 -27.10 -10.16
N ILE A 608 19.01 -28.20 -10.50
CA ILE A 608 18.87 -28.88 -11.79
C ILE A 608 18.20 -30.26 -11.66
N GLU A 609 18.00 -30.73 -10.42
CA GLU A 609 17.34 -31.99 -10.10
C GLU A 609 15.94 -31.69 -9.55
N PRO A 610 14.89 -31.74 -10.38
CA PRO A 610 13.55 -31.42 -9.92
C PRO A 610 13.05 -32.48 -8.91
N PRO A 611 12.27 -32.08 -7.90
CA PRO A 611 11.71 -33.02 -6.94
C PRO A 611 10.78 -34.03 -7.64
N THR A 612 10.73 -35.25 -7.10
CA THR A 612 9.77 -36.26 -7.56
C THR A 612 8.34 -35.82 -7.27
N PHE A 613 7.40 -36.27 -8.10
CA PHE A 613 5.97 -36.01 -7.88
C PHE A 613 5.52 -36.58 -6.53
N ASP A 614 4.92 -35.73 -5.70
CA ASP A 614 4.43 -36.08 -4.36
C ASP A 614 3.00 -35.56 -4.16
N LEU A 615 2.04 -36.49 -4.28
CA LEU A 615 0.62 -36.21 -4.08
C LEU A 615 0.29 -35.95 -2.61
N ALA A 616 0.97 -36.64 -1.69
CA ALA A 616 0.70 -36.51 -0.25
C ALA A 616 1.16 -35.14 0.26
N GLY A 617 2.35 -34.69 -0.14
CA GLY A 617 2.84 -33.34 0.17
C GLY A 617 1.92 -32.26 -0.39
N SER A 618 1.51 -32.38 -1.67
CA SER A 618 0.60 -31.41 -2.30
C SER A 618 -0.77 -31.36 -1.60
N PHE A 619 -1.26 -32.49 -1.10
CA PHE A 619 -2.48 -32.53 -0.29
C PHE A 619 -2.31 -31.88 1.08
N SER A 620 -1.17 -32.10 1.75
CA SER A 620 -0.84 -31.47 3.03
C SER A 620 -0.73 -29.95 2.93
N ASP A 621 -0.33 -29.43 1.77
CA ASP A 621 -0.27 -28.00 1.48
C ASP A 621 -1.65 -27.39 1.18
N SER A 622 -2.70 -28.22 1.02
CA SER A 622 -4.08 -27.80 0.72
C SER A 622 -4.97 -27.64 1.96
N HIS A 623 -6.07 -26.90 1.81
CA HIS A 623 -7.14 -26.81 2.80
C HIS A 623 -8.52 -26.91 2.15
N CYS A 624 -9.60 -26.91 2.93
CA CYS A 624 -10.96 -27.11 2.41
C CYS A 624 -11.45 -26.05 1.42
N CYS A 625 -10.82 -24.87 1.38
CA CYS A 625 -11.19 -23.80 0.44
C CYS A 625 -10.15 -23.60 -0.68
N ALA A 626 -9.04 -24.34 -0.66
CA ALA A 626 -8.04 -24.31 -1.74
C ALA A 626 -8.26 -25.52 -2.66
N PRO A 627 -8.68 -25.32 -3.92
CA PRO A 627 -8.82 -26.42 -4.85
C PRO A 627 -7.46 -27.02 -5.23
N LEU A 628 -7.44 -28.33 -5.48
CA LEU A 628 -6.28 -29.06 -5.97
C LEU A 628 -6.42 -29.25 -7.49
N ILE A 629 -5.42 -28.82 -8.26
CA ILE A 629 -5.51 -28.70 -9.71
C ILE A 629 -4.44 -29.58 -10.36
N PHE A 630 -4.87 -30.60 -11.08
CA PHE A 630 -4.02 -31.37 -11.98
C PHE A 630 -3.96 -30.68 -13.35
N VAL A 631 -2.79 -30.17 -13.68
CA VAL A 631 -2.47 -29.67 -15.02
C VAL A 631 -1.96 -30.86 -15.84
N LEU A 632 -2.76 -31.27 -16.82
CA LEU A 632 -2.55 -32.49 -17.59
C LEU A 632 -1.59 -32.26 -18.75
N SER A 633 -0.73 -33.25 -18.99
CA SER A 633 0.06 -33.38 -20.21
C SER A 633 -0.55 -34.46 -21.11
N PRO A 634 -0.41 -34.37 -22.45
CA PRO A 634 -0.93 -35.40 -23.34
C PRO A 634 -0.43 -36.80 -22.95
N GLY A 635 -1.37 -37.72 -22.70
CA GLY A 635 -1.07 -39.11 -22.36
C GLY A 635 -0.78 -39.41 -20.88
N ALA A 636 -0.88 -38.43 -19.98
CA ALA A 636 -0.80 -38.65 -18.53
C ALA A 636 -2.18 -38.45 -17.87
N ASP A 637 -2.70 -39.48 -17.21
CA ASP A 637 -3.95 -39.42 -16.44
C ASP A 637 -3.66 -39.65 -14.94
N PRO A 638 -3.89 -38.65 -14.06
CA PRO A 638 -3.68 -38.77 -12.62
C PRO A 638 -4.83 -39.49 -11.90
N MET A 639 -5.95 -39.81 -12.57
CA MET A 639 -7.16 -40.29 -11.91
C MET A 639 -6.98 -41.58 -11.13
N ALA A 640 -6.26 -42.56 -11.69
CA ALA A 640 -6.01 -43.84 -11.00
C ALA A 640 -5.24 -43.62 -9.68
N GLY A 641 -4.23 -42.75 -9.70
CA GLY A 641 -3.45 -42.39 -8.51
C GLY A 641 -4.29 -41.60 -7.50
N LEU A 642 -5.12 -40.67 -7.97
CA LEU A 642 -6.01 -39.88 -7.11
C LEU A 642 -7.06 -40.74 -6.40
N LEU A 643 -7.71 -41.67 -7.12
CA LEU A 643 -8.73 -42.54 -6.53
C LEU A 643 -8.14 -43.49 -5.48
N LYS A 644 -6.96 -44.05 -5.76
CA LYS A 644 -6.22 -44.85 -4.77
C LYS A 644 -5.86 -44.01 -3.55
N PHE A 645 -5.33 -42.80 -3.74
CA PHE A 645 -5.01 -41.90 -2.65
C PHE A 645 -6.24 -41.51 -1.80
N ALA A 646 -7.39 -41.30 -2.44
CA ALA A 646 -8.65 -41.08 -1.74
C ALA A 646 -9.06 -42.29 -0.90
N GLU A 647 -8.88 -43.51 -1.42
CA GLU A 647 -9.10 -44.76 -0.67
C GLU A 647 -8.17 -44.87 0.53
N ASP A 648 -6.87 -44.63 0.36
CA ASP A 648 -5.85 -44.65 1.41
C ASP A 648 -6.14 -43.62 2.53
N LYS A 649 -6.78 -42.50 2.19
CA LYS A 649 -7.22 -41.46 3.13
C LYS A 649 -8.61 -41.69 3.73
N GLY A 650 -9.30 -42.78 3.36
CA GLY A 650 -10.63 -43.11 3.88
C GLY A 650 -11.79 -42.34 3.22
N PHE A 651 -11.55 -41.76 2.05
CA PHE A 651 -12.53 -41.05 1.20
C PHE A 651 -12.91 -41.85 -0.06
N GLY A 652 -12.53 -43.12 -0.17
CA GLY A 652 -12.91 -43.99 -1.28
C GLY A 652 -14.42 -44.23 -1.41
N GLY A 653 -14.84 -44.78 -2.54
CA GLY A 653 -16.24 -45.15 -2.80
C GLY A 653 -17.16 -43.92 -2.91
N SER A 654 -18.26 -43.92 -2.16
CA SER A 654 -19.29 -42.87 -2.22
C SER A 654 -18.85 -41.51 -1.63
N ARG A 655 -17.73 -41.47 -0.90
CA ARG A 655 -17.18 -40.24 -0.30
C ARG A 655 -16.26 -39.45 -1.24
N CYS A 656 -15.97 -39.96 -2.44
CA CYS A 656 -15.26 -39.26 -3.50
C CYS A 656 -16.07 -39.36 -4.80
N GLN A 657 -16.76 -38.29 -5.15
CA GLN A 657 -17.59 -38.23 -6.35
C GLN A 657 -16.79 -37.64 -7.51
N THR A 658 -16.94 -38.20 -8.71
CA THR A 658 -16.24 -37.73 -9.91
C THR A 658 -17.25 -37.38 -11.00
N ILE A 659 -17.03 -36.28 -11.70
CA ILE A 659 -17.82 -35.85 -12.85
C ILE A 659 -16.91 -35.29 -13.95
N SER A 660 -17.12 -35.74 -15.19
CA SER A 660 -16.43 -35.17 -16.35
C SER A 660 -17.21 -33.99 -16.89
N LEU A 661 -16.58 -32.81 -16.90
CA LEU A 661 -17.20 -31.59 -17.40
C LEU A 661 -17.27 -31.63 -18.93
N GLY A 662 -18.47 -31.40 -19.43
CA GLY A 662 -18.82 -31.29 -20.83
C GLY A 662 -20.12 -30.50 -20.97
N GLN A 663 -20.71 -30.50 -22.16
CA GLN A 663 -21.93 -29.73 -22.43
C GLN A 663 -23.06 -30.14 -21.46
N GLY A 664 -23.61 -29.17 -20.72
CA GLY A 664 -24.74 -29.37 -19.80
C GLY A 664 -24.40 -29.95 -18.41
N GLN A 665 -23.14 -30.29 -18.11
CA GLN A 665 -22.76 -30.91 -16.83
C GLN A 665 -22.55 -29.91 -15.67
N GLY A 666 -22.35 -28.62 -15.97
CA GLY A 666 -22.08 -27.58 -14.97
C GLY A 666 -23.11 -27.49 -13.82
N PRO A 667 -24.43 -27.50 -14.07
CA PRO A 667 -25.43 -27.49 -13.00
C PRO A 667 -25.40 -28.72 -12.08
N ILE A 668 -25.01 -29.88 -12.62
CA ILE A 668 -24.88 -31.12 -11.84
C ILE A 668 -23.64 -31.01 -10.95
N ALA A 669 -22.51 -30.55 -11.51
CA ALA A 669 -21.29 -30.30 -10.74
C ALA A 669 -21.52 -29.30 -9.59
N ALA A 670 -22.26 -28.22 -9.81
CA ALA A 670 -22.61 -27.27 -8.75
C ALA A 670 -23.36 -27.92 -7.58
N LYS A 671 -24.38 -28.74 -7.88
CA LYS A 671 -25.13 -29.48 -6.83
C LYS A 671 -24.25 -30.47 -6.08
N MET A 672 -23.35 -31.15 -6.78
CA MET A 672 -22.39 -32.09 -6.16
C MET A 672 -21.46 -31.35 -5.20
N ILE A 673 -20.97 -30.17 -5.58
CA ILE A 673 -20.14 -29.32 -4.72
C ILE A 673 -20.94 -28.89 -3.49
N ASP A 674 -22.15 -28.36 -3.65
CA ASP A 674 -22.99 -27.90 -2.52
C ASP A 674 -23.26 -29.03 -1.51
N GLN A 675 -23.55 -30.23 -2.00
CA GLN A 675 -23.73 -31.41 -1.15
C GLN A 675 -22.43 -31.80 -0.42
N ALA A 676 -21.31 -31.82 -1.15
CA ALA A 676 -20.01 -32.21 -0.59
C ALA A 676 -19.46 -31.21 0.44
N ILE A 677 -19.77 -29.92 0.29
CA ILE A 677 -19.46 -28.87 1.27
C ILE A 677 -20.12 -29.18 2.61
N ALA A 678 -21.38 -29.62 2.61
CA ALA A 678 -22.12 -29.96 3.82
C ALA A 678 -21.69 -31.32 4.42
N GLU A 679 -21.42 -32.31 3.58
CA GLU A 679 -21.08 -33.69 3.99
C GLU A 679 -19.59 -33.91 4.28
N GLY A 680 -18.71 -32.99 3.85
CA GLY A 680 -17.27 -33.14 3.99
C GLY A 680 -16.65 -34.19 3.07
N THR A 681 -17.24 -34.41 1.90
CA THR A 681 -16.78 -35.40 0.91
C THR A 681 -15.91 -34.74 -0.17
N TRP A 682 -15.29 -35.54 -1.04
CA TRP A 682 -14.43 -35.04 -2.11
C TRP A 682 -15.18 -35.01 -3.44
N VAL A 683 -14.91 -33.99 -4.23
CA VAL A 683 -15.46 -33.83 -5.58
C VAL A 683 -14.32 -33.69 -6.58
N VAL A 684 -14.34 -34.49 -7.63
CA VAL A 684 -13.37 -34.45 -8.73
C VAL A 684 -14.07 -33.99 -10.01
N LEU A 685 -13.72 -32.79 -10.49
CA LEU A 685 -14.17 -32.26 -11.76
C LEU A 685 -13.11 -32.53 -12.82
N GLN A 686 -13.44 -33.35 -13.81
CA GLN A 686 -12.51 -33.66 -14.90
C GLN A 686 -12.73 -32.76 -16.11
N ASN A 687 -11.68 -32.55 -16.90
CA ASN A 687 -11.72 -31.86 -18.18
C ASN A 687 -12.26 -30.42 -18.13
N CYS A 688 -11.84 -29.64 -17.13
CA CYS A 688 -12.35 -28.28 -16.91
C CYS A 688 -12.17 -27.35 -18.12
N HIS A 689 -11.06 -27.46 -18.85
CA HIS A 689 -10.80 -26.77 -20.13
C HIS A 689 -11.89 -26.96 -21.21
N LEU A 690 -12.71 -28.01 -21.16
CA LEU A 690 -13.81 -28.22 -22.12
C LEU A 690 -15.07 -27.42 -21.76
N ALA A 691 -15.17 -26.91 -20.54
CA ALA A 691 -16.37 -26.24 -20.01
C ALA A 691 -16.15 -24.74 -19.82
N THR A 692 -15.58 -24.08 -20.84
CA THR A 692 -15.24 -22.64 -20.83
C THR A 692 -16.43 -21.76 -20.41
N SER A 693 -17.63 -22.01 -20.94
CA SER A 693 -18.84 -21.26 -20.62
C SER A 693 -19.30 -21.37 -19.15
N TRP A 694 -18.83 -22.39 -18.42
CA TRP A 694 -19.18 -22.61 -17.02
C TRP A 694 -18.08 -22.19 -16.04
N MET A 695 -16.85 -21.94 -16.53
CA MET A 695 -15.73 -21.52 -15.71
C MET A 695 -16.00 -20.26 -14.86
N PRO A 696 -16.66 -19.19 -15.36
CA PRO A 696 -17.02 -18.04 -14.53
C PRO A 696 -17.95 -18.39 -13.36
N LYS A 697 -18.81 -19.39 -13.54
CA LYS A 697 -19.71 -19.87 -12.48
C LYS A 697 -18.96 -20.73 -11.47
N LEU A 698 -17.98 -21.53 -11.90
CA LEU A 698 -17.11 -22.28 -11.00
C LEU A 698 -16.25 -21.32 -10.14
N GLU A 699 -15.71 -20.27 -10.75
CA GLU A 699 -15.01 -19.20 -10.05
C GLU A 699 -15.89 -18.59 -8.97
N LYS A 700 -17.14 -18.24 -9.31
CA LYS A 700 -18.12 -17.75 -8.33
C LYS A 700 -18.31 -18.72 -7.14
N ILE A 701 -18.46 -20.01 -7.41
CA ILE A 701 -18.61 -21.04 -6.36
C ILE A 701 -17.38 -21.09 -5.46
N CYS A 702 -16.17 -21.09 -6.03
CA CYS A 702 -14.93 -21.13 -5.27
C CYS A 702 -14.71 -19.87 -4.40
N GLU A 703 -15.18 -18.70 -4.85
CA GLU A 703 -15.00 -17.46 -4.10
C GLU A 703 -16.08 -17.20 -3.04
N GLU A 704 -17.33 -17.55 -3.31
CA GLU A 704 -18.47 -17.12 -2.49
C GLU A 704 -19.11 -18.24 -1.69
N VAL A 705 -19.08 -19.46 -2.22
CA VAL A 705 -19.75 -20.61 -1.58
C VAL A 705 -18.75 -21.39 -0.73
N ILE A 706 -17.55 -21.63 -1.26
CA ILE A 706 -16.46 -22.35 -0.57
C ILE A 706 -15.70 -21.39 0.35
N ILE A 707 -16.36 -20.95 1.43
CA ILE A 707 -15.78 -20.06 2.44
C ILE A 707 -15.53 -20.81 3.76
N PRO A 708 -14.51 -20.41 4.56
CA PRO A 708 -14.16 -21.10 5.80
C PRO A 708 -15.32 -21.26 6.79
N GLU A 709 -16.26 -20.31 6.81
CA GLU A 709 -17.41 -20.27 7.73
C GLU A 709 -18.49 -21.31 7.38
N ASN A 710 -18.59 -21.70 6.11
CA ASN A 710 -19.67 -22.55 5.59
C ASN A 710 -19.16 -23.88 5.01
N THR A 711 -17.85 -24.16 5.07
CA THR A 711 -17.25 -25.33 4.43
C THR A 711 -16.73 -26.34 5.45
N HIS A 712 -17.12 -27.61 5.30
CA HIS A 712 -16.61 -28.69 6.15
C HIS A 712 -15.08 -28.85 5.99
N LYS A 713 -14.36 -29.06 7.10
CA LYS A 713 -12.87 -29.11 7.11
C LYS A 713 -12.27 -30.23 6.25
N GLU A 714 -12.99 -31.34 6.12
CA GLU A 714 -12.57 -32.50 5.31
C GLU A 714 -12.89 -32.38 3.81
N PHE A 715 -13.75 -31.43 3.42
CA PHE A 715 -14.11 -31.23 2.01
C PHE A 715 -12.86 -30.91 1.18
N ARG A 716 -12.78 -31.47 -0.03
CA ARG A 716 -11.74 -31.15 -1.02
C ARG A 716 -12.32 -31.13 -2.43
N LEU A 717 -11.95 -30.10 -3.17
CA LEU A 717 -12.27 -29.95 -4.58
C LEU A 717 -11.03 -30.26 -5.42
N TRP A 718 -11.14 -31.23 -6.31
CA TRP A 718 -10.10 -31.63 -7.25
C TRP A 718 -10.52 -31.25 -8.67
N LEU A 719 -9.64 -30.63 -9.42
CA LEU A 719 -9.86 -30.16 -10.77
C LEU A 719 -8.82 -30.80 -11.69
N THR A 720 -9.23 -31.34 -12.84
CA THR A 720 -8.29 -31.76 -13.89
C THR A 720 -8.52 -30.94 -15.15
N SER A 721 -7.43 -30.46 -15.75
CA SER A 721 -7.51 -29.64 -16.95
C SER A 721 -6.22 -29.71 -17.79
N TYR A 722 -6.35 -29.69 -19.11
CA TYR A 722 -5.25 -29.22 -19.95
C TYR A 722 -5.06 -27.71 -19.78
N PRO A 723 -3.86 -27.19 -20.10
CA PRO A 723 -3.61 -25.76 -20.28
C PRO A 723 -4.72 -25.04 -21.05
N SER A 724 -5.24 -23.95 -20.49
CA SER A 724 -6.25 -23.11 -21.11
C SER A 724 -6.18 -21.68 -20.58
N GLU A 725 -6.28 -20.71 -21.48
CA GLU A 725 -6.38 -19.27 -21.15
C GLU A 725 -7.72 -18.92 -20.50
N ASP A 726 -8.77 -19.69 -20.79
CA ASP A 726 -10.12 -19.49 -20.24
C ASP A 726 -10.25 -20.00 -18.79
N PHE A 727 -9.20 -20.60 -18.24
CA PHE A 727 -9.24 -21.11 -16.87
C PHE A 727 -9.17 -19.94 -15.87
N PRO A 728 -10.09 -19.84 -14.88
CA PRO A 728 -10.16 -18.68 -14.02
C PRO A 728 -8.89 -18.42 -13.22
N VAL A 729 -8.37 -17.20 -13.33
CA VAL A 729 -7.15 -16.75 -12.65
C VAL A 729 -7.26 -16.86 -11.13
N SER A 730 -8.43 -16.55 -10.56
CA SER A 730 -8.65 -16.63 -9.11
C SER A 730 -8.49 -18.05 -8.56
N ILE A 731 -9.03 -19.05 -9.29
CA ILE A 731 -8.92 -20.47 -8.93
C ILE A 731 -7.47 -20.90 -9.03
N LEU A 732 -6.75 -20.49 -10.08
CA LEU A 732 -5.32 -20.75 -10.19
C LEU A 732 -4.60 -20.11 -9.01
N GLN A 733 -4.67 -18.81 -8.80
CA GLN A 733 -3.94 -18.12 -7.74
C GLN A 733 -4.13 -18.72 -6.34
N ASN A 734 -5.33 -19.20 -6.01
CA ASN A 734 -5.66 -19.80 -4.70
C ASN A 734 -5.47 -21.32 -4.64
N GLY A 735 -5.45 -22.01 -5.78
CA GLY A 735 -5.35 -23.47 -5.86
C GLY A 735 -3.91 -24.01 -5.76
N VAL A 736 -3.81 -25.24 -5.28
CA VAL A 736 -2.56 -26.03 -5.29
C VAL A 736 -2.47 -26.76 -6.63
N LYS A 737 -1.49 -26.41 -7.46
CA LYS A 737 -1.33 -27.01 -8.79
C LYS A 737 -0.28 -28.10 -8.78
N MET A 738 -0.48 -29.10 -9.62
CA MET A 738 0.49 -30.16 -9.81
C MET A 738 0.44 -30.72 -11.23
N THR A 739 1.59 -31.09 -11.75
CA THR A 739 1.75 -31.76 -13.05
C THR A 739 2.24 -33.19 -12.84
N ASN A 740 1.65 -34.15 -13.56
CA ASN A 740 2.02 -35.56 -13.46
C ASN A 740 2.75 -36.05 -14.73
N GLU A 741 3.93 -35.48 -15.02
CA GLU A 741 4.74 -35.85 -16.19
C GLU A 741 5.89 -36.79 -15.86
N PRO A 742 6.21 -37.79 -16.72
CA PRO A 742 7.40 -38.60 -16.54
C PRO A 742 8.66 -37.71 -16.59
N PRO A 743 9.58 -37.82 -15.62
CA PRO A 743 10.77 -36.98 -15.59
C PRO A 743 11.68 -37.26 -16.80
N LYS A 744 12.48 -36.29 -17.22
CA LYS A 744 13.47 -36.52 -18.28
C LYS A 744 14.65 -37.32 -17.74
N GLY A 745 15.07 -38.34 -18.49
CA GLY A 745 16.23 -39.16 -18.18
C GLY A 745 15.90 -40.51 -17.55
N MET A 746 16.69 -41.53 -17.89
CA MET A 746 16.44 -42.92 -17.49
C MET A 746 16.49 -43.11 -15.97
N ARG A 747 17.47 -42.51 -15.29
CA ARG A 747 17.63 -42.60 -13.83
C ARG A 747 16.40 -42.07 -13.09
N ALA A 748 15.92 -40.89 -13.45
CA ALA A 748 14.77 -40.28 -12.80
C ALA A 748 13.48 -41.06 -13.06
N ASN A 749 13.31 -41.59 -14.29
CA ASN A 749 12.18 -42.48 -14.60
C ASN A 749 12.22 -43.77 -13.78
N LEU A 750 13.38 -44.42 -13.67
CA LEU A 750 13.53 -45.61 -12.84
C LEU A 750 13.22 -45.32 -11.37
N LEU A 751 13.78 -44.23 -10.82
CA LEU A 751 13.51 -43.82 -9.45
C LEU A 751 12.02 -43.59 -9.20
N ARG A 752 11.34 -42.87 -10.11
CA ARG A 752 9.89 -42.67 -10.06
C ARG A 752 9.15 -44.01 -10.11
N SER A 753 9.53 -44.93 -10.99
CA SER A 753 8.91 -46.25 -11.06
C SER A 753 9.08 -47.03 -9.76
N TYR A 754 10.24 -46.97 -9.09
CA TYR A 754 10.46 -47.65 -7.80
C TYR A 754 9.67 -47.05 -6.64
N LEU A 755 9.45 -45.73 -6.67
CA LEU A 755 8.74 -45.00 -5.60
C LEU A 755 7.22 -44.98 -5.78
N ASN A 756 6.72 -45.27 -6.99
CA ASN A 756 5.30 -45.25 -7.30
C ASN A 756 4.71 -46.65 -7.37
N ASP A 757 3.39 -46.70 -7.17
CA ASP A 757 2.63 -47.92 -7.33
C ASP A 757 2.63 -48.38 -8.80
N PRO A 758 2.65 -49.70 -9.04
CA PRO A 758 2.51 -50.77 -8.05
C PRO A 758 3.83 -51.25 -7.41
N ILE A 759 4.99 -50.72 -7.82
CA ILE A 759 6.31 -51.23 -7.40
C ILE A 759 6.65 -50.82 -5.96
N SER A 760 6.16 -49.67 -5.49
CA SER A 760 6.33 -49.27 -4.08
C SER A 760 5.54 -50.14 -3.09
N ASP A 761 4.50 -50.82 -3.55
CA ASP A 761 3.64 -51.64 -2.72
C ASP A 761 4.27 -53.01 -2.46
N LYS A 762 4.59 -53.31 -1.19
CA LYS A 762 5.14 -54.63 -0.82
C LYS A 762 4.19 -55.77 -1.21
N THR A 763 2.88 -55.52 -1.20
CA THR A 763 1.87 -56.52 -1.56
C THR A 763 1.91 -56.88 -3.05
N PHE A 764 2.39 -55.99 -3.93
CA PHE A 764 2.56 -56.28 -5.35
C PHE A 764 3.59 -57.39 -5.59
N PHE A 765 4.69 -57.38 -4.84
CA PHE A 765 5.71 -58.42 -4.90
C PHE A 765 5.27 -59.70 -4.19
N GLU A 766 4.57 -59.58 -3.05
CA GLU A 766 4.11 -60.72 -2.25
C GLU A 766 2.95 -61.49 -2.92
N ASN A 767 2.13 -60.83 -3.75
CA ASN A 767 1.03 -61.48 -4.49
C ASN A 767 1.47 -62.21 -5.78
N CYS A 768 2.76 -62.22 -6.11
CA CYS A 768 3.28 -62.92 -7.29
C CYS A 768 3.44 -64.43 -7.01
N ASN A 769 2.33 -65.16 -6.89
CA ASN A 769 2.30 -66.61 -6.63
C ASN A 769 2.57 -67.51 -7.85
N LYS A 770 3.05 -66.96 -8.98
CA LYS A 770 3.44 -67.79 -10.14
C LYS A 770 4.91 -68.16 -10.03
N VAL A 771 5.18 -69.39 -9.61
CA VAL A 771 6.44 -70.08 -9.89
C VAL A 771 6.66 -70.02 -11.40
N CYS A 772 7.72 -69.32 -11.82
CA CYS A 772 8.17 -69.31 -13.20
C CYS A 772 8.68 -70.72 -13.54
N THR A 773 7.81 -71.57 -14.09
CA THR A 773 8.27 -72.76 -14.80
C THR A 773 8.88 -72.30 -16.12
N CYS A 774 10.19 -72.09 -16.11
CA CYS A 774 10.99 -72.09 -17.33
C CYS A 774 10.83 -73.46 -17.98
N ILE A 775 9.92 -73.57 -18.95
CA ILE A 775 9.92 -74.67 -19.90
C ILE A 775 11.03 -74.34 -20.90
N CYS A 776 12.17 -75.01 -20.77
CA CYS A 776 13.08 -75.18 -21.89
C CYS A 776 12.38 -76.02 -22.96
N VAL A 777 12.14 -75.41 -24.12
CA VAL A 777 12.07 -76.11 -25.42
C VAL A 777 12.96 -75.33 -26.38
#